data_AF-A0A7W8C555-F1
#
_entry.id   AF-A0A7W8C555-F1
#
_cell.length_a   1.000
_cell.length_b   1.000
_cell.length_c   1.000
_cell.angle_alpha   90.00
_cell.angle_beta   90.00
_cell.angle_gamma   90.00
#
_symmetry.space_group_name_H-M   'P 1'
#
loop_
_entity.id
_entity.type
_entity.pdbx_description
1 polymer ?
#
loop_
_entity_poly.entity_id
_entity_poly.type
_entity_poly.pdbx_seq_one_letter_code
_entity_poly.pdbx_strand_id
1 'polypeptide(L)'
;MPVYHLQNVLNGGETTPLMRGRVDQPKYQTGAQTMHNIVPMPQGGVTRRPGMRFMGMASGNHCRFIPFVFSATQGRVLEFGDNILRVWLPDGTQVDAEFASPFAAADLANLRFAQSADVIYFAHSKYQPRKLSRYADDDWQFSALTFVPEVAAPTALAGSIVDRGANNGDATRTYTYVVTAVDEETGQESNPSAEFSINAKSLDSMEYIIRLTWAASAGASYYRVYKKKYGVFGYIGRSGAERTFDDENIGADTSDTPPKHENPFADGNYPSQVFFHQQRLGFAASNKKPITIWLSRSGDFEIMASSTPPRDDDAITAPLASTQANRITWLQPDRQSLAFGTEGSEWTLAASEGVALTPSNISFELQTTIGGDDAVQAMSVGGSVLFLQRGSKSVRQLAYNYSADKYLPQDLNLLARHILADTSIVAWAYQQEPHSIIWCVLADGSMAGLTYMPEHEVVGWHHHTTNGFIKDVATIPGTPDDQVWMLIQRPCGLCVERLESFFDSDSLADANFLDSALRYDGPPKADFFGLDHLAGQTVQAFADGSTLDGLTVVADGSLKLKHPASSLLVGLQYVPKLALNLPEVNTQEGSSVLKTRKITGVRFRVYRSMSFQAGFGANLYSIIDRQIRGGSFQTAPFYTEGTDLHMETCAGWTDTTPLTIEVRTPTPLTILSILTAMDIAPFSGKGGN
;
A
#
# COMPACT_ATOMS: atom_id res chain seq x y z
N MET A 1 -41.94 -14.74 29.27
CA MET A 1 -41.84 -15.10 27.84
C MET A 1 -40.38 -14.95 27.44
N PRO A 2 -39.84 -15.84 26.60
CA PRO A 2 -38.47 -15.72 26.14
C PRO A 2 -38.30 -14.42 25.35
N VAL A 3 -37.18 -13.76 25.56
CA VAL A 3 -36.75 -12.57 24.84
C VAL A 3 -35.84 -13.00 23.69
N TYR A 4 -35.99 -12.36 22.53
CA TYR A 4 -35.23 -12.67 21.33
C TYR A 4 -34.28 -11.53 20.99
N HIS A 5 -33.01 -11.87 20.75
CA HIS A 5 -31.98 -10.95 20.28
C HIS A 5 -31.52 -11.39 18.89
N LEU A 6 -31.69 -10.51 17.90
CA LEU A 6 -31.24 -10.74 16.53
C LEU A 6 -29.93 -9.98 16.27
N GLN A 7 -28.93 -10.70 15.82
CA GLN A 7 -27.64 -10.19 15.37
C GLN A 7 -27.51 -10.46 13.86
N ASN A 8 -27.82 -9.47 13.03
CA ASN A 8 -27.77 -9.55 11.56
C ASN A 8 -26.77 -8.57 10.94
N VAL A 9 -26.06 -7.79 11.77
CA VAL A 9 -24.98 -6.90 11.37
C VAL A 9 -23.78 -7.15 12.27
N LEU A 10 -22.64 -7.44 11.67
CA LEU A 10 -21.36 -7.73 12.34
C LEU A 10 -20.21 -6.84 11.80
N ASN A 11 -20.57 -5.78 11.06
CA ASN A 11 -19.64 -4.84 10.41
C ASN A 11 -18.83 -3.98 11.38
N GLY A 12 -19.21 -3.95 12.66
CA GLY A 12 -18.45 -3.29 13.72
C GLY A 12 -17.13 -4.02 14.03
N GLY A 13 -16.96 -5.26 13.58
CA GLY A 13 -15.74 -6.03 13.80
C GLY A 13 -15.51 -6.40 15.26
N GLU A 14 -14.26 -6.75 15.58
CA GLU A 14 -13.80 -6.99 16.94
C GLU A 14 -13.72 -5.69 17.75
N THR A 15 -14.23 -5.74 18.98
CA THR A 15 -14.31 -4.59 19.89
C THR A 15 -13.45 -4.80 21.13
N THR A 16 -12.87 -3.71 21.64
CA THR A 16 -12.01 -3.74 22.83
C THR A 16 -12.75 -4.26 24.06
N PRO A 17 -12.08 -4.97 25.00
CA PRO A 17 -12.67 -5.36 26.27
C PRO A 17 -13.31 -4.20 27.05
N LEU A 18 -12.85 -2.96 26.85
CA LEU A 18 -13.44 -1.76 27.45
C LEU A 18 -14.87 -1.45 26.95
N MET A 19 -15.30 -2.04 25.83
CA MET A 19 -16.65 -1.89 25.27
C MET A 19 -17.67 -2.84 25.86
N ARG A 20 -17.26 -3.83 26.68
CA ARG A 20 -18.15 -4.91 27.17
C ARG A 20 -19.34 -4.42 28.02
N GLY A 21 -19.29 -3.19 28.54
CA GLY A 21 -20.41 -2.55 29.25
C GLY A 21 -21.08 -1.41 28.47
N ARG A 22 -20.58 -1.05 27.28
CA ARG A 22 -21.06 0.09 26.48
C ARG A 22 -22.12 -0.33 25.46
N VAL A 23 -23.19 -0.94 25.95
CA VAL A 23 -24.32 -1.39 25.11
C VAL A 23 -25.05 -0.24 24.41
N ASP A 24 -24.83 0.98 24.90
CA ASP A 24 -25.34 2.23 24.35
C ASP A 24 -24.59 2.66 23.08
N GLN A 25 -23.36 2.19 22.89
CA GLN A 25 -22.57 2.49 21.70
C GLN A 25 -23.07 1.65 20.51
N PRO A 26 -23.40 2.24 19.36
CA PRO A 26 -23.89 1.51 18.19
C PRO A 26 -22.97 0.35 17.78
N LYS A 27 -21.65 0.54 17.90
CA LYS A 27 -20.65 -0.49 17.55
C LYS A 27 -20.69 -1.73 18.45
N TYR A 28 -21.25 -1.65 19.66
CA TYR A 28 -21.46 -2.85 20.48
C TYR A 28 -22.49 -3.78 19.82
N GLN A 29 -23.57 -3.20 19.27
CA GLN A 29 -24.66 -3.94 18.65
C GLN A 29 -24.29 -4.49 17.28
N THR A 30 -23.25 -3.99 16.63
CA THR A 30 -22.78 -4.46 15.32
C THR A 30 -21.42 -5.14 15.38
N GLY A 31 -20.86 -5.35 16.58
CA GLY A 31 -19.53 -5.90 16.78
C GLY A 31 -19.52 -7.25 17.48
N ALA A 32 -18.32 -7.77 17.69
CA ALA A 32 -18.03 -9.01 18.39
C ALA A 32 -16.92 -8.80 19.44
N GLN A 33 -16.83 -9.72 20.39
CA GLN A 33 -15.71 -9.76 21.35
C GLN A 33 -14.43 -10.30 20.71
N THR A 34 -14.56 -11.20 19.74
CA THR A 34 -13.43 -11.81 19.03
C THR A 34 -13.84 -12.11 17.59
N MET A 35 -13.01 -11.70 16.62
CA MET A 35 -13.08 -12.10 15.21
C MET A 35 -11.70 -12.58 14.78
N HIS A 36 -11.36 -13.81 15.16
CA HIS A 36 -10.08 -14.43 14.86
C HIS A 36 -10.18 -15.33 13.63
N ASN A 37 -9.42 -15.06 12.57
CA ASN A 37 -9.54 -15.71 11.26
C ASN A 37 -10.96 -15.65 10.67
N ILE A 38 -11.70 -14.59 11.02
CA ILE A 38 -13.07 -14.28 10.57
C ILE A 38 -13.05 -12.86 9.98
N VAL A 39 -13.77 -12.65 8.87
CA VAL A 39 -13.86 -11.38 8.16
C VAL A 39 -15.32 -10.91 8.16
N PRO A 40 -15.62 -9.69 8.64
CA PRO A 40 -16.93 -9.09 8.46
C PRO A 40 -17.11 -8.66 7.01
N MET A 41 -18.24 -9.05 6.43
CA MET A 41 -18.60 -8.74 5.05
C MET A 41 -19.38 -7.41 5.01
N PRO A 42 -19.22 -6.59 3.96
CA PRO A 42 -19.94 -5.31 3.84
C PRO A 42 -21.46 -5.41 4.03
N GLN A 43 -22.07 -6.54 3.65
CA GLN A 43 -23.51 -6.77 3.72
C GLN A 43 -24.05 -7.04 5.14
N GLY A 44 -23.20 -7.16 6.16
CA GLY A 44 -23.63 -7.39 7.55
C GLY A 44 -23.21 -8.74 8.12
N GLY A 45 -23.03 -9.75 7.27
CA GLY A 45 -22.62 -11.09 7.69
C GLY A 45 -21.12 -11.20 8.02
N VAL A 46 -20.69 -12.41 8.34
CA VAL A 46 -19.28 -12.76 8.55
C VAL A 46 -18.95 -14.03 7.78
N THR A 47 -17.72 -14.11 7.30
CA THR A 47 -17.17 -15.32 6.67
C THR A 47 -15.83 -15.66 7.27
N ARG A 48 -15.41 -16.93 7.22
CA ARG A 48 -14.05 -17.30 7.63
C ARG A 48 -13.03 -16.80 6.61
N ARG A 49 -11.82 -16.48 7.07
CA ARG A 49 -10.70 -16.09 6.18
C ARG A 49 -10.46 -17.17 5.12
N PRO A 50 -10.24 -16.85 3.84
CA PRO A 50 -9.79 -17.84 2.85
C PRO A 50 -8.48 -18.51 3.26
N GLY A 51 -8.19 -19.68 2.69
CA GLY A 51 -6.90 -20.35 2.84
C GLY A 51 -5.75 -19.59 2.18
N MET A 52 -4.53 -20.03 2.43
CA MET A 52 -3.32 -19.51 1.79
C MET A 52 -2.73 -20.59 0.88
N ARG A 53 -2.57 -20.28 -0.41
CA ARG A 53 -1.93 -21.15 -1.38
C ARG A 53 -0.43 -20.95 -1.35
N PHE A 54 0.33 -22.05 -1.27
CA PHE A 54 1.78 -22.01 -1.41
C PHE A 54 2.16 -21.78 -2.87
N MET A 55 2.95 -20.74 -3.14
CA MET A 55 3.43 -20.41 -4.50
C MET A 55 4.88 -20.83 -4.72
N GLY A 56 5.70 -20.81 -3.67
CA GLY A 56 7.09 -21.24 -3.71
C GLY A 56 7.90 -20.71 -2.54
N MET A 57 9.19 -21.02 -2.51
CA MET A 57 10.12 -20.47 -1.54
C MET A 57 10.56 -19.07 -1.98
N ALA A 58 10.66 -18.15 -1.02
CA ALA A 58 11.31 -16.87 -1.27
C ALA A 58 12.81 -17.07 -1.55
N SER A 59 13.41 -16.07 -2.17
CA SER A 59 14.82 -16.01 -2.54
C SER A 59 15.80 -16.06 -1.36
N GLY A 60 15.35 -15.68 -0.17
CA GLY A 60 16.13 -15.75 1.06
C GLY A 60 15.27 -15.66 2.31
N ASN A 61 15.91 -15.42 3.47
CA ASN A 61 15.22 -15.33 4.76
C ASN A 61 14.68 -13.93 5.10
N HIS A 62 15.03 -12.93 4.29
CA HIS A 62 14.59 -11.55 4.45
C HIS A 62 14.28 -11.00 3.06
N CYS A 63 12.99 -10.89 2.76
CA CYS A 63 12.50 -10.37 1.50
C CYS A 63 11.41 -9.31 1.76
N ARG A 64 11.12 -8.51 0.74
CA ARG A 64 10.01 -7.55 0.73
C ARG A 64 9.30 -7.60 -0.62
N PHE A 65 7.98 -7.54 -0.61
CA PHE A 65 7.15 -7.36 -1.78
C PHE A 65 6.92 -5.88 -2.09
N ILE A 66 7.00 -5.57 -3.38
CA ILE A 66 6.57 -4.29 -3.94
C ILE A 66 5.61 -4.61 -5.10
N PRO A 67 4.35 -4.16 -5.04
CA PRO A 67 3.43 -4.37 -6.15
C PRO A 67 3.83 -3.50 -7.34
N PHE A 68 3.85 -4.08 -8.53
CA PHE A 68 3.96 -3.35 -9.78
C PHE A 68 2.65 -3.49 -10.54
N VAL A 69 1.96 -2.37 -10.76
CA VAL A 69 0.62 -2.36 -11.37
C VAL A 69 0.63 -1.45 -12.60
N PHE A 70 0.76 -2.02 -13.80
CA PHE A 70 0.68 -1.25 -15.04
C PHE A 70 -0.78 -0.96 -15.42
N SER A 71 -1.65 -1.94 -15.22
CA SER A 71 -3.10 -1.82 -15.42
C SER A 71 -3.84 -2.83 -14.54
N ALA A 72 -5.18 -2.77 -14.52
CA ALA A 72 -6.03 -3.71 -13.77
C ALA A 72 -5.85 -5.18 -14.17
N THR A 73 -5.23 -5.48 -15.32
CA THR A 73 -4.98 -6.85 -15.79
C THR A 73 -3.49 -7.20 -15.85
N GLN A 74 -2.62 -6.25 -15.55
CA GLN A 74 -1.16 -6.40 -15.64
C GLN A 74 -0.50 -5.99 -14.33
N GLY A 75 -0.83 -6.74 -13.26
CA GLY A 75 -0.16 -6.69 -11.97
C GLY A 75 0.98 -7.70 -11.89
N ARG A 76 2.02 -7.41 -11.12
CA ARG A 76 3.14 -8.31 -10.78
C ARG A 76 3.57 -8.04 -9.36
N VAL A 77 4.04 -9.06 -8.65
CA VAL A 77 4.68 -8.86 -7.35
C VAL A 77 6.19 -8.93 -7.55
N LEU A 78 6.88 -7.83 -7.22
CA LEU A 78 8.33 -7.76 -7.20
C LEU A 78 8.82 -8.22 -5.83
N GLU A 79 9.55 -9.33 -5.80
CA GLU A 79 10.19 -9.86 -4.60
C GLU A 79 11.63 -9.36 -4.51
N PHE A 80 11.86 -8.41 -3.61
CA PHE A 80 13.20 -7.92 -3.28
C PHE A 80 13.81 -8.81 -2.20
N GLY A 81 14.97 -9.38 -2.48
CA GLY A 81 15.83 -10.08 -1.51
C GLY A 81 17.12 -9.30 -1.24
N ASP A 82 18.16 -9.99 -0.76
CA ASP A 82 19.46 -9.36 -0.52
C ASP A 82 20.21 -9.09 -1.84
N ASN A 83 20.19 -7.84 -2.31
CA ASN A 83 20.78 -7.42 -3.58
C ASN A 83 20.24 -8.16 -4.83
N ILE A 84 19.05 -8.75 -4.71
CA ILE A 84 18.38 -9.48 -5.77
C ILE A 84 16.91 -9.04 -5.90
N LEU A 85 16.36 -9.21 -7.10
CA LEU A 85 14.96 -9.00 -7.44
C LEU A 85 14.47 -10.22 -8.22
N ARG A 86 13.34 -10.78 -7.81
CA ARG A 86 12.55 -11.79 -8.54
C ARG A 86 11.17 -11.24 -8.86
N VAL A 87 10.55 -11.79 -9.90
CA VAL A 87 9.23 -11.35 -10.38
C VAL A 87 8.25 -12.52 -10.30
N TRP A 88 7.09 -12.26 -9.68
CA TRP A 88 5.97 -13.19 -9.61
C TRP A 88 4.81 -12.66 -10.47
N LEU A 89 4.31 -13.53 -11.34
CA LEU A 89 3.18 -13.25 -12.22
C LEU A 89 1.84 -13.54 -11.51
N PRO A 90 0.72 -12.95 -11.97
CA PRO A 90 -0.61 -13.14 -11.35
C PRO A 90 -1.13 -14.58 -11.32
N ASP A 91 -0.63 -15.45 -12.21
CA ASP A 91 -0.99 -16.86 -12.24
C ASP A 91 -0.31 -17.67 -11.15
N GLY A 92 0.71 -17.10 -10.50
CA GLY A 92 1.51 -17.75 -9.49
C GLY A 92 2.92 -18.12 -9.92
N THR A 93 3.25 -17.95 -11.20
CA THR A 93 4.52 -18.36 -11.77
C THR A 93 5.61 -17.36 -11.39
N GLN A 94 6.75 -17.86 -10.93
CA GLN A 94 7.96 -17.08 -10.75
C GLN A 94 8.72 -17.03 -12.09
N VAL A 95 9.12 -15.84 -12.53
CA VAL A 95 9.91 -15.69 -13.77
C VAL A 95 11.31 -16.25 -13.55
N ASP A 96 11.77 -17.21 -14.35
CA ASP A 96 13.05 -17.94 -14.14
C ASP A 96 14.32 -17.04 -14.09
N ALA A 97 14.22 -15.75 -14.40
CA ALA A 97 15.30 -14.77 -14.29
C ALA A 97 15.40 -14.14 -12.89
N GLU A 98 16.63 -13.90 -12.44
CA GLU A 98 16.94 -13.07 -11.27
C GLU A 98 17.66 -11.80 -11.70
N PHE A 99 17.26 -10.67 -11.13
CA PHE A 99 17.82 -9.36 -11.45
C PHE A 99 18.64 -8.84 -10.27
N ALA A 100 19.73 -8.12 -10.57
CA ALA A 100 20.50 -7.45 -9.53
C ALA A 100 19.71 -6.27 -8.95
N SER A 101 19.54 -6.24 -7.63
CA SER A 101 19.00 -5.11 -6.88
C SER A 101 20.13 -4.39 -6.15
N PRO A 102 20.12 -3.05 -6.08
CA PRO A 102 21.13 -2.28 -5.34
C PRO A 102 20.90 -2.26 -3.83
N PHE A 103 19.79 -2.83 -3.34
CA PHE A 103 19.35 -2.72 -1.96
C PHE A 103 19.69 -3.99 -1.16
N ALA A 104 20.36 -3.82 -0.02
CA ALA A 104 20.58 -4.91 0.93
C ALA A 104 19.29 -5.28 1.67
N ALA A 105 19.16 -6.55 2.05
CA ALA A 105 17.95 -7.06 2.71
C ALA A 105 17.57 -6.29 3.99
N ALA A 106 18.56 -5.83 4.76
CA ALA A 106 18.36 -5.08 6.01
C ALA A 106 17.74 -3.68 5.80
N ASP A 107 17.79 -3.15 4.58
CA ASP A 107 17.29 -1.81 4.26
C ASP A 107 15.92 -1.85 3.56
N LEU A 108 15.45 -3.04 3.16
CA LEU A 108 14.23 -3.18 2.38
C LEU A 108 13.00 -2.63 3.09
N ALA A 109 12.86 -2.77 4.41
CA ALA A 109 11.69 -2.26 5.16
C ALA A 109 11.50 -0.74 5.05
N ASN A 110 12.59 0.02 4.89
CA ASN A 110 12.56 1.48 4.82
C ASN A 110 12.54 2.00 3.38
N LEU A 111 12.50 1.11 2.38
CA LEU A 111 12.44 1.51 0.98
C LEU A 111 11.08 2.19 0.71
N ARG A 112 11.10 3.36 0.09
CA ARG A 112 9.89 4.05 -0.40
C ARG A 112 9.90 4.05 -1.91
N PHE A 113 8.70 3.96 -2.48
CA PHE A 113 8.54 3.86 -3.93
C PHE A 113 7.34 4.64 -4.43
N ALA A 114 7.44 5.07 -5.69
CA ALA A 114 6.34 5.64 -6.45
C ALA A 114 6.44 5.14 -7.90
N GLN A 115 5.37 4.54 -8.40
CA GLN A 115 5.33 4.01 -9.75
C GLN A 115 4.62 4.99 -10.69
N SER A 116 5.13 5.12 -11.92
CA SER A 116 4.43 5.72 -13.05
C SER A 116 4.66 4.85 -14.28
N ALA A 117 3.57 4.31 -14.85
CA ALA A 117 3.61 3.36 -15.96
C ALA A 117 4.64 2.22 -15.72
N ASP A 118 5.63 2.06 -16.60
CA ASP A 118 6.65 1.01 -16.54
C ASP A 118 7.88 1.35 -15.66
N VAL A 119 7.82 2.44 -14.88
CA VAL A 119 8.95 2.90 -14.06
C VAL A 119 8.56 3.02 -12.60
N ILE A 120 9.35 2.40 -11.71
CA ILE A 120 9.29 2.66 -10.26
C ILE A 120 10.47 3.55 -9.86
N TYR A 121 10.18 4.64 -9.17
CA TYR A 121 11.17 5.52 -8.54
C TYR A 121 11.31 5.16 -7.06
N PHE A 122 12.54 5.09 -6.56
CA PHE A 122 12.87 4.69 -5.20
C PHE A 122 13.58 5.79 -4.41
N ALA A 123 13.25 5.87 -3.12
CA ALA A 123 13.97 6.68 -2.14
C ALA A 123 14.31 5.85 -0.88
N HIS A 124 15.50 6.08 -0.36
CA HIS A 124 15.98 5.51 0.90
C HIS A 124 17.14 6.35 1.44
N SER A 125 17.20 6.57 2.75
CA SER A 125 18.21 7.45 3.38
C SER A 125 19.66 7.02 3.16
N LYS A 126 19.92 5.73 2.89
CA LYS A 126 21.28 5.20 2.61
C LYS A 126 21.67 5.12 1.14
N TYR A 127 20.73 5.23 0.21
CA TYR A 127 20.99 5.00 -1.21
C TYR A 127 20.65 6.25 -2.03
N GLN A 128 21.47 6.55 -3.04
CA GLN A 128 21.08 7.53 -4.06
C GLN A 128 19.72 7.16 -4.65
N PRO A 129 18.84 8.12 -4.97
CA PRO A 129 17.59 7.85 -5.68
C PRO A 129 17.83 7.05 -6.96
N ARG A 130 16.99 6.05 -7.18
CA ARG A 130 17.09 5.11 -8.32
C ARG A 130 15.75 4.95 -9.00
N LYS A 131 15.78 4.55 -10.27
CA LYS A 131 14.61 4.05 -10.99
C LYS A 131 14.81 2.60 -11.38
N LEU A 132 13.71 1.86 -11.45
CA LEU A 132 13.61 0.53 -12.03
C LEU A 132 12.66 0.62 -13.22
N SER A 133 13.15 0.28 -14.41
CA SER A 133 12.38 0.27 -15.64
C SER A 133 12.09 -1.16 -16.08
N ARG A 134 10.84 -1.42 -16.46
CA ARG A 134 10.41 -2.69 -17.06
C ARG A 134 10.42 -2.60 -18.58
N TYR A 135 11.12 -3.51 -19.25
CA TYR A 135 11.09 -3.67 -20.71
C TYR A 135 10.36 -4.94 -21.14
N ALA A 136 10.41 -5.99 -20.31
CA ALA A 136 9.67 -7.23 -20.45
C ALA A 136 9.44 -7.86 -19.07
N ASP A 137 8.75 -9.01 -19.01
CA ASP A 137 8.60 -9.74 -17.74
C ASP A 137 9.94 -10.29 -17.23
N ASP A 138 10.86 -10.56 -18.16
CA ASP A 138 12.22 -11.06 -17.95
C ASP A 138 13.32 -10.00 -18.20
N ASP A 139 12.98 -8.71 -18.33
CA ASP A 139 13.94 -7.60 -18.51
C ASP A 139 13.58 -6.40 -17.64
N TRP A 140 14.31 -6.28 -16.52
CA TRP A 140 14.16 -5.24 -15.49
C TRP A 140 15.52 -4.60 -15.20
N GLN A 141 15.59 -3.28 -15.28
CA GLN A 141 16.87 -2.57 -15.20
C GLN A 141 16.84 -1.43 -14.20
N PHE A 142 17.82 -1.42 -13.29
CA PHE A 142 18.07 -0.31 -12.38
C PHE A 142 18.98 0.74 -13.01
N SER A 143 18.66 2.01 -12.80
CA SER A 143 19.58 3.11 -13.04
C SER A 143 19.54 4.14 -11.90
N ALA A 144 20.61 4.92 -11.77
CA ALA A 144 20.67 6.03 -10.82
C ALA A 144 19.99 7.28 -11.42
N LEU A 145 19.31 8.05 -10.57
CA LEU A 145 18.77 9.35 -10.97
C LEU A 145 19.83 10.43 -10.81
N THR A 146 20.14 11.12 -11.92
CA THR A 146 21.15 12.19 -11.98
C THR A 146 20.54 13.58 -11.84
N PHE A 147 19.25 13.71 -12.16
CA PHE A 147 18.48 14.97 -12.13
C PHE A 147 18.94 16.05 -13.12
N VAL A 148 19.72 15.64 -14.13
CA VAL A 148 20.26 16.50 -15.19
C VAL A 148 19.96 15.88 -16.57
N PRO A 149 19.81 16.69 -17.62
CA PRO A 149 19.62 16.21 -18.99
C PRO A 149 20.76 15.33 -19.46
N GLU A 150 20.46 14.39 -20.36
CA GLU A 150 21.47 13.54 -21.00
C GLU A 150 22.28 14.32 -22.05
N VAL A 151 21.67 15.30 -22.71
CA VAL A 151 22.37 16.17 -23.67
C VAL A 151 23.46 17.00 -22.99
N ALA A 152 24.69 16.86 -23.48
CA ALA A 152 25.85 17.53 -22.91
C ALA A 152 25.88 19.04 -23.23
N ALA A 153 26.39 19.83 -22.29
CA ALA A 153 26.66 21.25 -22.51
C ALA A 153 27.63 21.45 -23.70
N PRO A 154 27.38 22.43 -24.59
CA PRO A 154 28.30 22.77 -25.66
C PRO A 154 29.70 23.10 -25.13
N THR A 155 30.72 22.63 -25.83
CA THR A 155 32.13 22.89 -25.49
C THR A 155 32.79 23.79 -26.52
N ALA A 156 33.98 24.31 -26.21
CA ALA A 156 34.77 25.15 -27.10
C ALA A 156 34.01 26.39 -27.63
N LEU A 157 33.18 27.03 -26.78
CA LEU A 157 32.57 28.32 -27.12
C LEU A 157 33.67 29.36 -27.34
N ALA A 158 33.69 29.93 -28.54
CA ALA A 158 34.63 30.96 -28.96
C ALA A 158 33.90 32.06 -29.74
N GLY A 159 34.46 33.26 -29.73
CA GLY A 159 33.92 34.40 -30.46
C GLY A 159 34.99 35.21 -31.17
N SER A 160 34.62 35.82 -32.28
CA SER A 160 35.48 36.72 -33.06
C SER A 160 34.72 37.99 -33.44
N ILE A 161 35.44 39.11 -33.52
CA ILE A 161 34.89 40.36 -34.04
C ILE A 161 34.85 40.25 -35.56
N VAL A 162 33.68 40.51 -36.14
CA VAL A 162 33.51 40.63 -37.60
C VAL A 162 33.14 42.09 -37.87
N ASP A 163 34.11 42.83 -38.41
CA ASP A 163 33.96 44.22 -38.81
C ASP A 163 33.71 44.28 -40.33
N ARG A 164 32.50 44.66 -40.72
CA ARG A 164 32.02 44.80 -42.10
C ARG A 164 31.98 46.26 -42.56
N GLY A 165 32.39 47.23 -41.73
CA GLY A 165 32.31 48.66 -42.04
C GLY A 165 32.67 49.59 -40.87
N ALA A 166 33.02 50.86 -41.17
CA ALA A 166 33.68 51.78 -40.24
C ALA A 166 32.82 52.13 -39.00
N ASN A 167 33.07 51.42 -37.89
CA ASN A 167 32.40 51.69 -36.63
C ASN A 167 32.97 52.96 -35.96
N ASN A 168 32.13 54.00 -35.83
CA ASN A 168 32.54 55.35 -35.39
C ASN A 168 32.68 55.52 -33.86
N GLY A 169 32.30 54.52 -33.07
CA GLY A 169 32.43 54.53 -31.61
C GLY A 169 33.73 53.88 -31.10
N ASP A 170 34.45 54.56 -30.20
CA ASP A 170 35.67 54.03 -29.54
C ASP A 170 35.40 53.42 -28.16
N ALA A 171 34.16 53.50 -27.66
CA ALA A 171 33.78 52.95 -26.36
C ALA A 171 33.83 51.41 -26.40
N THR A 172 34.77 50.82 -25.67
CA THR A 172 34.94 49.36 -25.57
C THR A 172 34.09 48.80 -24.43
N ARG A 173 33.49 47.63 -24.65
CA ARG A 173 32.70 46.88 -23.66
C ARG A 173 33.14 45.42 -23.63
N THR A 174 33.00 44.77 -22.48
CA THR A 174 33.16 43.33 -22.34
C THR A 174 31.80 42.67 -22.58
N TYR A 175 31.74 41.79 -23.58
CA TYR A 175 30.58 40.95 -23.84
C TYR A 175 30.86 39.54 -23.33
N THR A 176 29.91 38.95 -22.63
CA THR A 176 30.04 37.60 -22.08
C THR A 176 28.87 36.74 -22.50
N TYR A 177 29.14 35.51 -22.95
CA TYR A 177 28.17 34.61 -23.54
C TYR A 177 28.26 33.21 -22.96
N VAL A 178 27.14 32.50 -22.99
CA VAL A 178 27.05 31.05 -22.81
C VAL A 178 26.10 30.47 -23.85
N VAL A 179 26.27 29.19 -24.15
CA VAL A 179 25.42 28.45 -25.09
C VAL A 179 24.94 27.16 -24.42
N THR A 180 23.69 26.81 -24.63
CA THR A 180 23.10 25.52 -24.23
C THR A 180 22.72 24.72 -25.48
N ALA A 181 22.63 23.40 -25.33
CA ALA A 181 22.13 22.49 -26.35
C ALA A 181 20.72 22.03 -25.98
N VAL A 182 19.84 21.85 -26.98
CA VAL A 182 18.51 21.28 -26.78
C VAL A 182 18.45 19.93 -27.46
N ASP A 183 18.09 18.91 -26.69
CA ASP A 183 18.00 17.52 -27.13
C ASP A 183 16.89 17.33 -28.19
N GLU A 184 17.18 16.52 -29.21
CA GLU A 184 16.26 16.26 -30.33
C GLU A 184 15.05 15.41 -29.94
N GLU A 185 15.23 14.44 -29.03
CA GLU A 185 14.18 13.49 -28.67
C GLU A 185 13.33 14.00 -27.51
N THR A 186 13.97 14.51 -26.47
CA THR A 186 13.33 14.88 -25.20
C THR A 186 12.97 16.36 -25.13
N GLY A 187 13.59 17.21 -25.97
CA GLY A 187 13.44 18.67 -25.88
C GLY A 187 14.09 19.28 -24.62
N GLN A 188 14.83 18.50 -23.84
CA GLN A 188 15.51 18.97 -22.65
C GLN A 188 16.71 19.86 -23.02
N GLU A 189 16.90 20.94 -22.26
CA GLU A 189 17.98 21.89 -22.47
C GLU A 189 19.15 21.60 -21.51
N SER A 190 20.37 21.49 -22.03
CA SER A 190 21.58 21.20 -21.27
C SER A 190 21.93 22.29 -20.25
N ASN A 191 22.91 21.99 -19.38
CA ASN A 191 23.63 23.04 -18.67
C ASN A 191 24.33 24.02 -19.65
N PRO A 192 24.55 25.29 -19.26
CA PRO A 192 25.29 26.24 -20.07
C PRO A 192 26.75 25.82 -20.25
N SER A 193 27.32 26.15 -21.40
CA SER A 193 28.75 26.08 -21.66
C SER A 193 29.55 26.90 -20.64
N ALA A 194 30.87 26.72 -20.60
CA ALA A 194 31.75 27.67 -19.92
C ALA A 194 31.52 29.10 -20.46
N GLU A 195 31.61 30.10 -19.58
CA GLU A 195 31.47 31.51 -19.97
C GLU A 195 32.59 31.91 -20.94
N PHE A 196 32.22 32.52 -22.07
CA PHE A 196 33.17 33.14 -22.99
C PHE A 196 33.03 34.66 -22.92
N SER A 197 34.14 35.37 -22.69
CA SER A 197 34.16 36.84 -22.68
C SER A 197 35.08 37.40 -23.76
N ILE A 198 34.65 38.48 -24.41
CA ILE A 198 35.44 39.22 -25.40
C ILE A 198 35.31 40.73 -25.16
N ASN A 199 36.43 41.44 -25.27
CA ASN A 199 36.43 42.90 -25.30
C ASN A 199 36.28 43.36 -26.75
N ALA A 200 35.25 44.15 -27.02
CA ALA A 200 34.96 44.67 -28.35
C ALA A 200 34.48 46.12 -28.24
N LYS A 201 34.55 46.89 -29.33
CA LYS A 201 33.82 48.15 -29.42
C LYS A 201 32.34 47.91 -29.12
N SER A 202 31.66 48.93 -28.63
CA SER A 202 30.23 48.87 -28.41
C SER A 202 29.55 48.44 -29.72
N LEU A 203 28.73 47.39 -29.65
CA LEU A 203 27.87 46.98 -30.75
C LEU A 203 26.83 48.09 -30.94
N ASP A 204 27.08 49.03 -31.84
CA ASP A 204 26.24 50.20 -32.14
C ASP A 204 25.85 50.29 -33.63
N SER A 205 26.34 49.35 -34.45
CA SER A 205 25.98 49.18 -35.86
C SER A 205 25.71 47.70 -36.18
N MET A 206 25.05 47.44 -37.31
CA MET A 206 24.86 46.08 -37.83
C MET A 206 26.08 45.57 -38.62
N GLU A 207 27.10 46.41 -38.80
CA GLU A 207 28.31 46.09 -39.55
C GLU A 207 29.45 45.64 -38.64
N TYR A 208 29.42 45.99 -37.34
CA TYR A 208 30.37 45.53 -36.33
C TYR A 208 29.70 44.56 -35.36
N ILE A 209 30.01 43.27 -35.51
CA ILE A 209 29.29 42.18 -34.80
C ILE A 209 30.26 41.26 -34.06
N ILE A 210 29.73 40.46 -33.13
CA ILE A 210 30.46 39.35 -32.52
C ILE A 210 29.89 38.04 -33.06
N ARG A 211 30.71 37.28 -33.78
CA ARG A 211 30.37 35.94 -34.26
C ARG A 211 30.84 34.89 -33.28
N LEU A 212 29.91 34.12 -32.74
CA LEU A 212 30.14 32.99 -31.84
C LEU A 212 30.17 31.67 -32.62
N THR A 213 30.96 30.71 -32.12
CA THR A 213 31.04 29.33 -32.61
C THR A 213 31.28 28.36 -31.45
N TRP A 214 30.83 27.12 -31.58
CA TRP A 214 31.04 26.07 -30.56
C TRP A 214 31.09 24.66 -31.18
N ALA A 215 31.59 23.70 -30.40
CA ALA A 215 31.58 22.30 -30.77
C ALA A 215 30.17 21.69 -30.65
N ALA A 216 29.88 20.71 -31.50
CA ALA A 216 28.59 20.03 -31.46
C ALA A 216 28.42 19.20 -30.18
N SER A 217 27.22 19.23 -29.60
CA SER A 217 26.74 18.27 -28.61
C SER A 217 26.01 17.14 -29.32
N ALA A 218 26.32 15.88 -28.99
CA ALA A 218 25.61 14.73 -29.54
C ALA A 218 24.13 14.76 -29.13
N GLY A 219 23.22 14.41 -30.05
CA GLY A 219 21.77 14.43 -29.82
C GLY A 219 21.13 15.82 -29.83
N ALA A 220 21.88 16.91 -30.02
CA ALA A 220 21.33 18.25 -30.00
C ALA A 220 20.64 18.62 -31.33
N SER A 221 19.36 19.00 -31.27
CA SER A 221 18.59 19.53 -32.41
C SER A 221 18.98 20.97 -32.75
N TYR A 222 19.11 21.80 -31.72
CA TYR A 222 19.52 23.20 -31.86
C TYR A 222 20.18 23.69 -30.57
N TYR A 223 20.74 24.91 -30.62
CA TYR A 223 21.42 25.56 -29.52
C TYR A 223 20.77 26.89 -29.20
N ARG A 224 20.75 27.24 -27.91
CA ARG A 224 20.30 28.55 -27.45
C ARG A 224 21.49 29.36 -26.98
N VAL A 225 21.51 30.64 -27.33
CA VAL A 225 22.61 31.55 -27.08
C VAL A 225 22.15 32.62 -26.10
N TYR A 226 22.96 32.85 -25.08
CA TYR A 226 22.68 33.81 -24.01
C TYR A 226 23.81 34.83 -23.88
N LYS A 227 23.45 36.06 -23.54
CA LYS A 227 24.35 37.19 -23.36
C LYS A 227 24.16 37.80 -21.97
N LYS A 228 25.27 38.06 -21.28
CA LYS A 228 25.27 38.63 -19.93
C LYS A 228 24.91 40.11 -19.98
N LYS A 229 23.90 40.51 -19.22
CA LYS A 229 23.41 41.88 -19.06
C LYS A 229 23.15 42.15 -17.58
N TYR A 230 23.83 43.14 -17.01
CA TYR A 230 23.74 43.49 -15.59
C TYR A 230 23.93 42.30 -14.62
N GLY A 231 24.83 41.38 -14.97
CA GLY A 231 25.14 40.19 -14.16
C GLY A 231 24.28 38.96 -14.42
N VAL A 232 23.21 39.07 -15.23
CA VAL A 232 22.29 37.97 -15.56
C VAL A 232 22.41 37.61 -17.04
N PHE A 233 22.43 36.33 -17.38
CA PHE A 233 22.38 35.88 -18.78
C PHE A 233 20.95 35.94 -19.29
N GLY A 234 20.74 36.64 -20.40
CA GLY A 234 19.46 36.67 -21.10
C GLY A 234 19.56 36.10 -22.50
N TYR A 235 18.48 35.47 -22.97
CA TYR A 235 18.40 34.86 -24.29
C TYR A 235 18.57 35.92 -25.39
N ILE A 236 19.35 35.59 -26.43
CA ILE A 236 19.57 36.45 -27.60
C ILE A 236 19.31 35.76 -28.93
N GLY A 237 19.10 34.44 -28.95
CA GLY A 237 18.73 33.72 -30.16
C GLY A 237 19.12 32.25 -30.15
N ARG A 238 18.90 31.59 -31.28
CA ARG A 238 19.19 30.16 -31.49
C ARG A 238 20.02 29.93 -32.73
N SER A 239 20.68 28.78 -32.78
CA SER A 239 21.46 28.33 -33.93
C SER A 239 21.27 26.83 -34.13
N GLY A 240 21.19 26.38 -35.38
CA GLY A 240 21.01 24.98 -35.72
C GLY A 240 22.33 24.26 -35.93
N ALA A 241 22.39 23.43 -36.97
CA ALA A 241 23.58 22.66 -37.34
C ALA A 241 24.79 23.53 -37.71
N GLU A 242 24.57 24.82 -38.05
CA GLU A 242 25.65 25.74 -38.38
C GLU A 242 26.55 26.05 -37.18
N ARG A 243 26.04 25.90 -35.94
CA ARG A 243 26.76 26.10 -34.67
C ARG A 243 27.50 27.43 -34.61
N THR A 244 26.87 28.44 -35.17
CA THR A 244 27.36 29.81 -35.19
C THR A 244 26.23 30.79 -34.96
N PHE A 245 26.53 31.91 -34.31
CA PHE A 245 25.56 32.95 -34.03
C PHE A 245 26.21 34.33 -34.13
N ASP A 246 25.58 35.24 -34.86
CA ASP A 246 26.02 36.63 -35.02
C ASP A 246 25.24 37.53 -34.06
N ASP A 247 25.92 38.09 -33.05
CA ASP A 247 25.34 39.12 -32.18
C ASP A 247 25.49 40.50 -32.84
N GLU A 248 24.41 40.94 -33.50
CA GLU A 248 24.31 42.24 -34.18
C GLU A 248 23.72 43.33 -33.26
N ASN A 249 24.18 43.38 -32.01
CA ASN A 249 23.62 44.20 -30.92
C ASN A 249 22.24 43.75 -30.43
N ILE A 250 22.02 42.44 -30.35
CA ILE A 250 20.75 41.89 -29.87
C ILE A 250 20.64 42.15 -28.35
N GLY A 251 19.48 42.65 -27.94
CA GLY A 251 19.15 42.89 -26.54
C GLY A 251 18.89 41.57 -25.82
N ALA A 252 19.64 41.31 -24.75
CA ALA A 252 19.44 40.12 -23.92
C ALA A 252 18.10 40.20 -23.17
N ASP A 253 17.24 39.19 -23.39
CA ASP A 253 16.01 38.99 -22.63
C ASP A 253 16.32 38.29 -21.30
N THR A 254 16.41 39.07 -20.22
CA THR A 254 16.74 38.56 -18.88
C THR A 254 15.56 37.89 -18.16
N SER A 255 14.39 37.78 -18.81
CA SER A 255 13.30 36.91 -18.34
C SER A 255 13.48 35.46 -18.82
N ASP A 256 14.31 35.25 -19.84
CA ASP A 256 14.68 33.94 -20.37
C ASP A 256 16.16 33.66 -20.13
N THR A 257 16.42 32.89 -19.07
CA THR A 257 17.76 32.61 -18.59
C THR A 257 18.11 31.14 -18.80
N PRO A 258 19.40 30.79 -18.94
CA PRO A 258 19.79 29.40 -19.11
C PRO A 258 19.41 28.61 -17.86
N PRO A 259 18.89 27.38 -18.01
CA PRO A 259 18.48 26.56 -16.88
C PRO A 259 19.69 26.19 -16.01
N LYS A 260 19.47 26.23 -14.70
CA LYS A 260 20.44 25.78 -13.71
C LYS A 260 20.00 24.43 -13.15
N HIS A 261 20.70 23.37 -13.55
CA HIS A 261 20.45 22.02 -13.06
C HIS A 261 21.24 21.77 -11.78
N GLU A 262 20.59 21.22 -10.76
CA GLU A 262 21.25 20.77 -9.55
C GLU A 262 20.68 19.42 -9.13
N ASN A 263 21.56 18.51 -8.72
CA ASN A 263 21.14 17.29 -8.04
C ASN A 263 21.10 17.57 -6.53
N PRO A 264 19.91 17.72 -5.90
CA PRO A 264 19.81 18.02 -4.48
C PRO A 264 20.26 16.86 -3.58
N PHE A 265 20.47 15.67 -4.14
CA PHE A 265 20.75 14.42 -3.43
C PHE A 265 22.18 13.93 -3.60
N ALA A 266 23.10 14.79 -4.04
CA ALA A 266 24.53 14.49 -4.08
C ALA A 266 25.14 14.35 -2.67
N ASP A 267 26.34 13.77 -2.61
CA ASP A 267 27.18 13.69 -1.41
C ASP A 267 26.49 13.14 -0.15
N GLY A 268 25.72 12.06 -0.31
CA GLY A 268 25.02 11.37 0.77
C GLY A 268 23.79 12.10 1.31
N ASN A 269 23.30 13.15 0.63
CA ASN A 269 22.06 13.84 1.01
C ASN A 269 20.81 13.13 0.49
N TYR A 270 20.65 11.84 0.75
CA TYR A 270 19.60 11.05 0.11
C TYR A 270 18.23 11.22 0.79
N PRO A 271 17.12 11.28 0.01
CA PRO A 271 15.76 11.38 0.51
C PRO A 271 15.27 10.05 1.07
N SER A 272 14.33 10.12 2.00
CA SER A 272 13.64 8.94 2.54
C SER A 272 12.24 8.77 1.97
N GLN A 273 11.69 9.77 1.28
CA GLN A 273 10.32 9.73 0.74
C GLN A 273 10.33 10.05 -0.77
N VAL A 274 9.42 9.43 -1.52
CA VAL A 274 9.18 9.66 -2.96
C VAL A 274 7.69 9.57 -3.27
N PHE A 275 7.19 10.42 -4.16
CA PHE A 275 5.77 10.51 -4.51
C PHE A 275 5.59 11.24 -5.85
N PHE A 276 4.37 11.27 -6.39
CA PHE A 276 4.01 12.15 -7.51
C PHE A 276 3.01 13.19 -7.08
N HIS A 277 3.13 14.43 -7.55
CA HIS A 277 2.14 15.48 -7.31
C HIS A 277 2.11 16.47 -8.48
N GLN A 278 0.93 16.76 -9.02
CA GLN A 278 0.72 17.71 -10.13
C GLN A 278 1.74 17.56 -11.28
N GLN A 279 1.87 16.35 -11.85
CA GLN A 279 2.83 16.05 -12.94
C GLN A 279 4.30 16.32 -12.58
N ARG A 280 4.67 16.21 -11.31
CA ARG A 280 6.05 16.29 -10.84
C ARG A 280 6.41 15.06 -10.04
N LEU A 281 7.63 14.56 -10.22
CA LEU A 281 8.22 13.58 -9.30
C LEU A 281 8.72 14.33 -8.07
N GLY A 282 8.29 13.88 -6.91
CA GLY A 282 8.57 14.48 -5.62
C GLY A 282 9.46 13.62 -4.74
N PHE A 283 10.31 14.27 -3.96
CA PHE A 283 11.13 13.66 -2.92
C PHE A 283 11.06 14.50 -1.65
N ALA A 284 11.25 13.87 -0.49
CA ALA A 284 11.29 14.60 0.77
C ALA A 284 12.18 13.93 1.80
N ALA A 285 12.43 14.67 2.89
CA ALA A 285 13.14 14.21 4.08
C ALA A 285 14.52 13.60 3.76
N SER A 286 15.39 14.43 3.17
CA SER A 286 16.79 14.05 2.97
C SER A 286 17.62 14.10 4.24
N ASN A 287 18.72 13.35 4.28
CA ASN A 287 19.61 13.27 5.44
C ASN A 287 20.07 14.63 6.00
N LYS A 288 20.37 15.61 5.14
CA LYS A 288 20.84 16.94 5.55
C LYS A 288 19.70 17.97 5.62
N LYS A 289 18.57 17.70 4.99
CA LYS A 289 17.39 18.58 4.94
C LYS A 289 16.11 17.75 5.19
N PRO A 290 15.81 17.40 6.45
CA PRO A 290 14.73 16.46 6.80
C PRO A 290 13.31 17.05 6.71
N ILE A 291 13.20 18.39 6.58
CA ILE A 291 11.93 19.14 6.52
C ILE A 291 11.70 19.81 5.16
N THR A 292 12.36 19.32 4.12
CA THR A 292 12.30 19.91 2.77
C THR A 292 11.63 18.94 1.81
N ILE A 293 10.81 19.50 0.92
CA ILE A 293 10.17 18.83 -0.20
C ILE A 293 10.81 19.35 -1.50
N TRP A 294 11.18 18.44 -2.39
CA TRP A 294 11.63 18.74 -3.74
C TRP A 294 10.62 18.20 -4.75
N LEU A 295 10.30 18.98 -5.77
CA LEU A 295 9.50 18.53 -6.92
C LEU A 295 10.29 18.83 -8.20
N SER A 296 10.33 17.87 -9.11
CA SER A 296 10.92 18.03 -10.45
C SER A 296 10.23 19.15 -11.22
N ARG A 297 10.75 19.49 -12.41
CA ARG A 297 9.98 20.26 -13.39
C ARG A 297 8.66 19.56 -13.73
N SER A 298 7.67 20.34 -14.13
CA SER A 298 6.37 19.79 -14.54
C SER A 298 6.52 19.02 -15.85
N GLY A 299 6.04 17.78 -15.89
CA GLY A 299 6.16 16.89 -17.07
C GLY A 299 7.53 16.19 -17.21
N ASP A 300 8.60 16.81 -16.71
CA ASP A 300 9.97 16.25 -16.75
C ASP A 300 10.38 15.70 -15.37
N PHE A 301 9.98 14.46 -15.09
CA PHE A 301 10.17 13.81 -13.78
C PHE A 301 11.64 13.69 -13.34
N GLU A 302 12.55 13.57 -14.28
CA GLU A 302 13.98 13.33 -14.01
C GLU A 302 14.82 14.62 -14.08
N ILE A 303 14.20 15.80 -14.12
CA ILE A 303 14.91 17.08 -14.21
C ILE A 303 14.60 17.98 -13.01
N MET A 304 15.65 18.38 -12.27
CA MET A 304 15.59 19.36 -11.18
C MET A 304 16.31 20.66 -11.60
N ALA A 305 15.70 21.41 -12.51
CA ALA A 305 16.26 22.66 -13.00
C ALA A 305 15.47 23.88 -12.51
N SER A 306 16.16 25.00 -12.34
CA SER A 306 15.59 26.29 -11.96
C SER A 306 16.11 27.41 -12.86
N SER A 307 15.32 28.47 -13.01
CA SER A 307 15.64 29.67 -13.79
C SER A 307 15.74 30.89 -12.86
N THR A 308 16.36 31.99 -13.33
CA THR A 308 16.42 33.25 -12.58
C THR A 308 16.05 34.43 -13.50
N PRO A 309 14.83 34.99 -13.43
CA PRO A 309 13.77 34.72 -12.45
C PRO A 309 13.14 33.31 -12.60
N PRO A 310 12.51 32.78 -11.53
CA PRO A 310 11.84 31.48 -11.59
C PRO A 310 10.69 31.47 -12.61
N ARG A 311 10.54 30.35 -13.30
CA ARG A 311 9.41 30.05 -14.20
C ARG A 311 8.40 29.14 -13.53
N ASP A 312 7.17 29.13 -14.05
CA ASP A 312 6.07 28.38 -13.46
C ASP A 312 6.29 26.86 -13.49
N ASP A 313 7.02 26.36 -14.48
CA ASP A 313 7.33 24.94 -14.71
C ASP A 313 8.67 24.48 -14.09
N ASP A 314 9.47 25.41 -13.55
CA ASP A 314 10.75 25.10 -12.88
C ASP A 314 10.56 24.15 -11.70
N ALA A 315 11.63 23.45 -11.31
CA ALA A 315 11.66 22.61 -10.13
C ALA A 315 11.43 23.41 -8.84
N ILE A 316 10.82 22.76 -7.86
CA ILE A 316 10.44 23.39 -6.59
C ILE A 316 11.30 22.82 -5.46
N THR A 317 11.89 23.70 -4.66
CA THR A 317 12.51 23.35 -3.37
C THR A 317 11.78 24.10 -2.25
N ALA A 318 11.02 23.36 -1.45
CA ALA A 318 10.14 23.91 -0.44
C ALA A 318 10.56 23.45 0.97
N PRO A 319 11.40 24.21 1.68
CA PRO A 319 11.66 23.95 3.10
C PRO A 319 10.46 24.39 3.95
N LEU A 320 9.95 23.48 4.79
CA LEU A 320 8.90 23.82 5.75
C LEU A 320 9.45 24.76 6.83
N ALA A 321 8.74 25.85 7.09
CA ALA A 321 9.02 26.73 8.22
C ALA A 321 8.17 26.31 9.43
N SER A 322 8.77 25.59 10.38
CA SER A 322 8.11 25.13 11.61
C SER A 322 8.95 25.43 12.85
N THR A 323 8.29 25.51 14.02
CA THR A 323 8.96 25.77 15.31
C THR A 323 9.87 24.62 15.76
N GLN A 324 9.54 23.39 15.37
CA GLN A 324 10.33 22.18 15.60
C GLN A 324 10.73 21.58 14.26
N ALA A 325 11.99 21.15 14.15
CA ALA A 325 12.51 20.45 12.97
C ALA A 325 12.13 18.96 13.00
N ASN A 326 10.82 18.66 12.91
CA ASN A 326 10.30 17.30 12.86
C ASN A 326 10.43 16.75 11.43
N ARG A 327 11.08 15.60 11.24
CA ARG A 327 11.27 15.00 9.91
C ARG A 327 9.91 14.71 9.26
N ILE A 328 9.81 14.89 7.94
CA ILE A 328 8.64 14.43 7.17
C ILE A 328 8.65 12.90 7.10
N THR A 329 7.54 12.26 7.49
CA THR A 329 7.42 10.80 7.63
C THR A 329 6.54 10.15 6.58
N TRP A 330 5.60 10.90 6.00
CA TRP A 330 4.74 10.42 4.92
C TRP A 330 4.22 11.60 4.11
N LEU A 331 3.96 11.40 2.82
CA LEU A 331 3.32 12.37 1.95
C LEU A 331 2.35 11.62 1.03
N GLN A 332 1.17 12.17 0.82
CA GLN A 332 0.16 11.61 -0.06
C GLN A 332 -0.63 12.72 -0.75
N PRO A 333 -0.72 12.73 -2.09
CA PRO A 333 -1.59 13.67 -2.80
C PRO A 333 -3.05 13.48 -2.41
N ASP A 334 -3.75 14.59 -2.18
CA ASP A 334 -5.20 14.60 -2.02
C ASP A 334 -5.82 15.79 -2.75
N ARG A 335 -6.61 15.49 -3.77
CA ARG A 335 -7.26 16.47 -4.68
C ARG A 335 -6.25 17.43 -5.31
N GLN A 336 -6.21 18.67 -4.83
CA GLN A 336 -5.35 19.75 -5.32
C GLN A 336 -4.13 19.99 -4.40
N SER A 337 -4.16 19.43 -3.20
CA SER A 337 -3.13 19.62 -2.19
C SER A 337 -2.27 18.37 -2.03
N LEU A 338 -1.06 18.56 -1.53
CA LEU A 338 -0.23 17.48 -1.03
C LEU A 338 -0.40 17.43 0.48
N ALA A 339 -1.11 16.42 0.99
CA ALA A 339 -1.17 16.16 2.43
C ALA A 339 0.13 15.47 2.87
N PHE A 340 0.69 15.88 3.99
CA PHE A 340 1.88 15.24 4.53
C PHE A 340 1.94 15.31 6.05
N GLY A 341 2.65 14.36 6.64
CA GLY A 341 2.89 14.30 8.07
C GLY A 341 4.37 14.43 8.38
N THR A 342 4.65 15.11 9.49
CA THR A 342 5.93 15.09 10.19
C THR A 342 5.80 14.24 11.46
N GLU A 343 6.90 13.98 12.15
CA GLU A 343 6.89 13.30 13.46
C GLU A 343 6.05 14.01 14.55
N GLY A 344 5.54 15.23 14.32
CA GLY A 344 4.74 15.97 15.30
C GLY A 344 3.50 16.69 14.76
N SER A 345 3.28 16.74 13.45
CA SER A 345 2.14 17.47 12.88
C SER A 345 1.83 17.10 11.44
N GLU A 346 0.57 17.31 11.06
CA GLU A 346 0.02 17.12 9.72
C GLU A 346 -0.17 18.48 9.05
N TRP A 347 0.19 18.55 7.77
CA TRP A 347 0.19 19.75 6.97
C TRP A 347 -0.36 19.48 5.57
N THR A 348 -0.74 20.56 4.88
CA THR A 348 -0.94 20.55 3.44
C THR A 348 0.06 21.48 2.78
N LEU A 349 0.53 21.10 1.59
CA LEU A 349 1.21 21.97 0.64
C LEU A 349 0.28 22.20 -0.54
N ALA A 350 0.04 23.46 -0.89
CA ALA A 350 -0.81 23.86 -2.00
C ALA A 350 -0.33 25.18 -2.62
N ALA A 351 -0.92 25.56 -3.75
CA ALA A 351 -0.71 26.89 -4.33
C ALA A 351 -1.39 27.97 -3.44
N SER A 352 -0.68 29.06 -3.13
CA SER A 352 -1.24 30.21 -2.41
C SER A 352 -2.28 30.98 -3.24
N GLU A 353 -2.15 30.90 -4.57
CA GLU A 353 -3.07 31.49 -5.54
C GLU A 353 -3.18 30.56 -6.76
N GLY A 354 -4.38 30.45 -7.32
CA GLY A 354 -4.66 29.53 -8.44
C GLY A 354 -4.72 28.07 -8.00
N VAL A 355 -4.49 27.16 -8.95
CA VAL A 355 -4.57 25.70 -8.71
C VAL A 355 -3.24 24.99 -8.98
N ALA A 356 -2.42 25.56 -9.88
CA ALA A 356 -1.13 25.01 -10.25
C ALA A 356 -0.04 25.46 -9.26
N LEU A 357 0.73 24.50 -8.78
CA LEU A 357 1.88 24.76 -7.93
C LEU A 357 3.10 25.17 -8.79
N THR A 358 3.66 26.33 -8.47
CA THR A 358 4.85 26.93 -9.07
C THR A 358 5.88 27.24 -7.97
N PRO A 359 7.16 27.49 -8.30
CA PRO A 359 8.15 27.91 -7.31
C PRO A 359 7.78 29.21 -6.57
N SER A 360 6.94 30.05 -7.15
CA SER A 360 6.63 31.40 -6.64
C SER A 360 5.35 31.48 -5.79
N ASN A 361 4.52 30.42 -5.75
CA ASN A 361 3.21 30.44 -5.07
C ASN A 361 3.04 29.27 -4.07
N ILE A 362 4.10 28.84 -3.39
CA ILE A 362 4.04 27.72 -2.45
C ILE A 362 3.44 28.16 -1.11
N SER A 363 2.41 27.46 -0.65
CA SER A 363 1.80 27.65 0.68
C SER A 363 1.84 26.37 1.51
N PHE A 364 2.17 26.51 2.79
CA PHE A 364 2.10 25.43 3.78
C PHE A 364 1.02 25.77 4.82
N GLU A 365 0.11 24.85 5.09
CA GLU A 365 -0.96 25.05 6.07
C GLU A 365 -0.97 23.93 7.11
N LEU A 366 -0.93 24.31 8.39
CA LEU A 366 -0.95 23.38 9.51
C LEU A 366 -2.37 22.82 9.72
N GLN A 367 -2.52 21.51 9.60
CA GLN A 367 -3.79 20.81 9.78
C GLN A 367 -3.97 20.33 11.22
N THR A 368 -3.06 19.51 11.74
CA THR A 368 -3.11 19.03 13.13
C THR A 368 -1.72 18.79 13.71
N THR A 369 -1.63 18.45 15.00
CA THR A 369 -0.37 18.23 15.72
C THR A 369 -0.28 16.82 16.31
N ILE A 370 -0.80 15.82 15.59
CA ILE A 370 -0.81 14.43 16.09
C ILE A 370 0.55 13.78 15.87
N GLY A 371 1.13 13.98 14.69
CA GLY A 371 2.39 13.39 14.26
C GLY A 371 2.20 12.02 13.62
N GLY A 372 3.00 11.76 12.58
CA GLY A 372 3.07 10.50 11.85
C GLY A 372 4.22 9.60 12.29
N ASP A 373 4.11 8.33 11.92
CA ASP A 373 5.17 7.34 11.95
C ASP A 373 5.56 6.94 10.51
N ASP A 374 6.81 6.55 10.29
CA ASP A 374 7.37 6.14 9.00
C ASP A 374 7.63 4.63 8.96
N ALA A 375 6.88 3.83 9.73
CA ALA A 375 6.97 2.37 9.65
C ALA A 375 6.45 1.85 8.30
N VAL A 376 5.40 2.48 7.74
CA VAL A 376 4.80 2.15 6.44
C VAL A 376 4.45 3.42 5.67
N GLN A 377 4.39 3.34 4.34
CA GLN A 377 3.98 4.45 3.49
C GLN A 377 2.47 4.72 3.66
N ALA A 378 2.08 5.99 3.78
CA ALA A 378 0.67 6.39 3.79
C ALA A 378 -0.02 5.96 2.48
N MET A 379 -1.34 5.76 2.53
CA MET A 379 -2.10 5.30 1.37
C MET A 379 -3.42 6.04 1.22
N SER A 380 -3.87 6.24 -0.02
CA SER A 380 -5.18 6.83 -0.31
C SER A 380 -6.23 5.72 -0.40
N VAL A 381 -7.30 5.84 0.40
CA VAL A 381 -8.46 4.92 0.37
C VAL A 381 -9.74 5.74 0.51
N GLY A 382 -10.72 5.53 -0.37
CA GLY A 382 -12.04 6.19 -0.28
C GLY A 382 -11.99 7.72 -0.26
N GLY A 383 -11.03 8.35 -0.95
CA GLY A 383 -10.85 9.81 -0.96
C GLY A 383 -10.31 10.40 0.34
N SER A 384 -9.69 9.57 1.20
CA SER A 384 -8.99 9.97 2.42
C SER A 384 -7.57 9.42 2.42
N VAL A 385 -6.70 10.00 3.24
CA VAL A 385 -5.33 9.49 3.45
C VAL A 385 -5.29 8.70 4.75
N LEU A 386 -4.87 7.44 4.68
CA LEU A 386 -4.60 6.62 5.85
C LEU A 386 -3.12 6.67 6.19
N PHE A 387 -2.81 6.97 7.46
CA PHE A 387 -1.45 7.02 7.97
C PHE A 387 -1.35 6.47 9.39
N LEU A 388 -0.15 6.06 9.79
CA LEU A 388 0.11 5.66 11.17
C LEU A 388 0.44 6.88 12.02
N GLN A 389 -0.26 7.02 13.15
CA GLN A 389 0.12 7.99 14.17
C GLN A 389 1.48 7.62 14.78
N ARG A 390 2.26 8.63 15.17
CA ARG A 390 3.52 8.48 15.92
C ARG A 390 3.44 7.40 16.99
N GLY A 391 4.35 6.43 16.93
CA GLY A 391 4.39 5.27 17.82
C GLY A 391 3.77 4.01 17.22
N SER A 392 3.16 4.09 16.03
CA SER A 392 2.62 2.95 15.26
C SER A 392 1.54 2.14 15.98
N LYS A 393 0.78 2.78 16.89
CA LYS A 393 -0.30 2.15 17.67
C LYS A 393 -1.71 2.55 17.22
N SER A 394 -1.83 3.52 16.32
CA SER A 394 -3.12 3.99 15.83
C SER A 394 -3.09 4.28 14.34
N VAL A 395 -4.13 3.83 13.66
CA VAL A 395 -4.36 4.13 12.24
C VAL A 395 -5.29 5.34 12.17
N ARG A 396 -4.85 6.37 11.46
CA ARG A 396 -5.58 7.63 11.30
C ARG A 396 -6.09 7.78 9.88
N GLN A 397 -7.35 8.17 9.75
CA GLN A 397 -7.93 8.66 8.51
C GLN A 397 -7.88 10.17 8.49
N LEU A 398 -7.03 10.75 7.63
CA LEU A 398 -7.01 12.18 7.35
C LEU A 398 -7.96 12.48 6.17
N ALA A 399 -9.03 13.22 6.45
CA ALA A 399 -9.99 13.66 5.45
C ALA A 399 -10.31 15.15 5.64
N TYR A 400 -10.59 15.84 4.54
CA TYR A 400 -11.02 17.23 4.59
C TYR A 400 -12.43 17.35 5.15
N ASN A 401 -12.60 18.13 6.20
CA ASN A 401 -13.88 18.40 6.82
C ASN A 401 -14.39 19.78 6.38
N TYR A 402 -15.46 19.79 5.57
CA TYR A 402 -16.06 21.02 5.03
C TYR A 402 -16.63 21.96 6.09
N SER A 403 -17.10 21.43 7.23
CA SER A 403 -17.66 22.26 8.31
C SER A 403 -16.58 22.94 9.14
N ALA A 404 -15.44 22.29 9.31
CA ALA A 404 -14.29 22.82 10.04
C ALA A 404 -13.28 23.56 9.13
N ASP A 405 -13.46 23.48 7.80
CA ASP A 405 -12.52 23.98 6.79
C ASP A 405 -11.08 23.54 7.06
N LYS A 406 -10.91 22.24 7.36
CA LYS A 406 -9.64 21.68 7.79
C LYS A 406 -9.58 20.17 7.57
N TYR A 407 -8.39 19.64 7.35
CA TYR A 407 -8.16 18.20 7.45
C TYR A 407 -8.16 17.77 8.91
N LEU A 408 -9.00 16.79 9.24
CA LEU A 408 -9.12 16.24 10.60
C LEU A 408 -8.86 14.74 10.60
N PRO A 409 -7.85 14.26 11.35
CA PRO A 409 -7.54 12.83 11.47
C PRO A 409 -8.47 12.11 12.45
N GLN A 410 -9.22 11.12 11.97
CA GLN A 410 -10.05 10.23 12.78
C GLN A 410 -9.27 8.96 13.21
N ASP A 411 -9.40 8.54 14.47
CA ASP A 411 -8.82 7.29 14.99
C ASP A 411 -9.68 6.08 14.58
N LEU A 412 -9.18 5.26 13.65
CA LEU A 412 -9.93 4.12 13.12
C LEU A 412 -9.91 2.91 14.06
N ASN A 413 -8.93 2.81 14.96
CA ASN A 413 -8.79 1.69 15.89
C ASN A 413 -9.14 2.06 17.33
N LEU A 414 -9.74 3.23 17.60
CA LEU A 414 -10.16 3.66 18.95
C LEU A 414 -10.97 2.59 19.69
N LEU A 415 -11.92 1.95 18.99
CA LEU A 415 -12.82 0.94 19.55
C LEU A 415 -12.26 -0.49 19.46
N ALA A 416 -11.03 -0.65 18.93
CA ALA A 416 -10.32 -1.91 18.78
C ALA A 416 -8.83 -1.76 19.18
N ARG A 417 -8.53 -0.86 20.14
CA ARG A 417 -7.15 -0.47 20.49
C ARG A 417 -6.28 -1.64 20.94
N HIS A 418 -6.89 -2.70 21.48
CA HIS A 418 -6.18 -3.88 21.94
C HIS A 418 -5.49 -4.66 20.81
N ILE A 419 -5.98 -4.56 19.57
CA ILE A 419 -5.35 -5.22 18.40
C ILE A 419 -3.94 -4.68 18.15
N LEU A 420 -3.72 -3.39 18.39
CA LEU A 420 -2.42 -2.73 18.19
C LEU A 420 -1.74 -2.34 19.51
N ALA A 421 -2.26 -2.74 20.67
CA ALA A 421 -1.74 -2.28 21.96
C ALA A 421 -0.29 -2.73 22.18
N ASP A 422 -0.02 -4.01 21.98
CA ASP A 422 1.27 -4.65 22.32
C ASP A 422 2.15 -4.96 21.11
N THR A 423 1.73 -4.52 19.92
CA THR A 423 2.42 -4.77 18.64
C THR A 423 2.37 -3.52 17.76
N SER A 424 3.07 -3.50 16.63
CA SER A 424 3.05 -2.38 15.68
C SER A 424 2.87 -2.90 14.27
N ILE A 425 2.32 -2.06 13.39
CA ILE A 425 2.19 -2.38 11.97
C ILE A 425 3.58 -2.23 11.32
N VAL A 426 4.01 -3.25 10.56
CA VAL A 426 5.30 -3.28 9.86
C VAL A 426 5.17 -3.31 8.35
N ALA A 427 4.01 -3.75 7.85
CA ALA A 427 3.64 -3.68 6.44
C ALA A 427 2.12 -3.62 6.34
N TRP A 428 1.61 -3.04 5.25
CA TRP A 428 0.20 -3.10 4.94
C TRP A 428 -0.06 -3.07 3.44
N ALA A 429 -1.21 -3.61 3.04
CA ALA A 429 -1.68 -3.55 1.67
C ALA A 429 -3.20 -3.38 1.63
N TYR A 430 -3.69 -2.67 0.63
CA TYR A 430 -5.11 -2.46 0.43
C TYR A 430 -5.63 -3.43 -0.63
N GLN A 431 -6.68 -4.16 -0.27
CA GLN A 431 -7.49 -4.95 -1.17
C GLN A 431 -8.81 -4.21 -1.37
N GLN A 432 -9.15 -3.87 -2.60
CA GLN A 432 -10.40 -3.18 -2.92
C GLN A 432 -11.53 -4.18 -3.18
N GLU A 433 -11.26 -5.22 -3.97
CA GLU A 433 -12.24 -6.26 -4.36
C GLU A 433 -11.86 -7.65 -3.83
N PRO A 434 -12.83 -8.52 -3.46
CA PRO A 434 -14.28 -8.28 -3.46
C PRO A 434 -14.76 -7.55 -2.20
N HIS A 435 -13.86 -7.36 -1.22
CA HIS A 435 -14.11 -6.67 0.03
C HIS A 435 -12.99 -5.66 0.26
N SER A 436 -13.37 -4.39 0.45
CA SER A 436 -12.46 -3.30 0.79
C SER A 436 -11.83 -3.55 2.17
N ILE A 437 -10.63 -4.11 2.19
CA ILE A 437 -9.89 -4.54 3.39
C ILE A 437 -8.48 -3.97 3.35
N ILE A 438 -8.06 -3.35 4.44
CA ILE A 438 -6.66 -3.00 4.68
C ILE A 438 -6.04 -4.12 5.50
N TRP A 439 -5.10 -4.85 4.92
CA TRP A 439 -4.35 -5.91 5.57
C TRP A 439 -3.10 -5.33 6.23
N CYS A 440 -2.97 -5.49 7.54
CA CYS A 440 -1.89 -4.94 8.35
C CYS A 440 -1.06 -6.08 8.97
N VAL A 441 0.17 -6.26 8.51
CA VAL A 441 1.12 -7.21 9.12
C VAL A 441 1.68 -6.59 10.39
N LEU A 442 1.71 -7.38 11.46
CA LEU A 442 2.10 -6.95 12.79
C LEU A 442 3.50 -7.46 13.14
N ALA A 443 4.22 -6.71 13.98
CA ALA A 443 5.60 -7.03 14.37
C ALA A 443 5.75 -8.38 15.10
N ASP A 444 4.68 -8.85 15.75
CA ASP A 444 4.59 -10.18 16.38
C ASP A 444 4.40 -11.33 15.37
N GLY A 445 4.26 -11.01 14.08
CA GLY A 445 4.03 -11.92 12.96
C GLY A 445 2.60 -12.41 12.79
N SER A 446 1.65 -11.85 13.54
CA SER A 446 0.23 -11.95 13.22
C SER A 446 -0.19 -10.89 12.18
N MET A 447 -1.45 -10.90 11.77
CA MET A 447 -1.99 -9.91 10.84
C MET A 447 -3.34 -9.41 11.36
N ALA A 448 -3.58 -8.11 11.26
CA ALA A 448 -4.90 -7.52 11.45
C ALA A 448 -5.48 -7.17 10.08
N GLY A 449 -6.80 -7.21 9.95
CA GLY A 449 -7.48 -6.61 8.81
C GLY A 449 -8.51 -5.60 9.27
N LEU A 450 -8.74 -4.61 8.42
CA LEU A 450 -9.75 -3.59 8.61
C LEU A 450 -10.67 -3.55 7.38
N THR A 451 -11.86 -4.15 7.50
CA THR A 451 -12.93 -3.95 6.50
C THR A 451 -13.38 -2.49 6.58
N TYR A 452 -13.18 -1.74 5.49
CA TYR A 452 -13.25 -0.29 5.48
C TYR A 452 -14.07 0.23 4.29
N MET A 453 -15.30 0.68 4.58
CA MET A 453 -16.19 1.39 3.67
C MET A 453 -16.91 2.48 4.48
N PRO A 454 -16.24 3.62 4.75
CA PRO A 454 -16.77 4.67 5.63
C PRO A 454 -18.11 5.25 5.15
N GLU A 455 -18.35 5.29 3.84
CA GLU A 455 -19.61 5.71 3.22
C GLU A 455 -20.81 4.82 3.56
N HIS A 456 -20.55 3.59 4.00
CA HIS A 456 -21.55 2.62 4.45
C HIS A 456 -21.45 2.34 5.96
N GLU A 457 -20.71 3.18 6.71
CA GLU A 457 -20.47 3.03 8.13
C GLU A 457 -19.81 1.68 8.50
N VAL A 458 -19.06 1.07 7.58
CA VAL A 458 -18.33 -0.19 7.79
C VAL A 458 -16.88 0.10 8.16
N VAL A 459 -16.55 -0.08 9.44
CA VAL A 459 -15.19 0.04 9.98
C VAL A 459 -14.97 -1.09 10.98
N GLY A 460 -14.68 -2.29 10.46
CA GLY A 460 -14.60 -3.51 11.24
C GLY A 460 -13.18 -4.06 11.30
N TRP A 461 -12.55 -3.99 12.47
CA TRP A 461 -11.26 -4.64 12.70
C TRP A 461 -11.44 -6.13 12.95
N HIS A 462 -10.47 -6.93 12.55
CA HIS A 462 -10.43 -8.37 12.80
C HIS A 462 -8.98 -8.87 12.83
N HIS A 463 -8.73 -10.00 13.49
CA HIS A 463 -7.38 -10.52 13.77
C HIS A 463 -7.14 -11.87 13.09
N HIS A 464 -5.94 -12.12 12.61
CA HIS A 464 -5.58 -13.30 11.82
C HIS A 464 -4.24 -13.88 12.25
N THR A 465 -4.19 -15.20 12.32
CA THR A 465 -2.95 -15.96 12.57
C THR A 465 -2.89 -17.19 11.68
N THR A 466 -1.68 -17.68 11.48
CA THR A 466 -1.36 -18.93 10.78
C THR A 466 -0.25 -19.66 11.56
N ASN A 467 0.09 -20.88 11.16
CA ASN A 467 1.27 -21.58 11.68
C ASN A 467 2.56 -20.96 11.08
N GLY A 468 3.08 -19.93 11.72
CA GLY A 468 4.25 -19.19 11.25
C GLY A 468 4.13 -17.70 11.55
N PHE A 469 5.05 -16.91 11.01
CA PHE A 469 5.05 -15.46 11.17
C PHE A 469 4.90 -14.78 9.82
N ILE A 470 3.82 -14.02 9.63
CA ILE A 470 3.63 -13.19 8.44
C ILE A 470 4.63 -12.03 8.52
N LYS A 471 5.40 -11.82 7.46
CA LYS A 471 6.52 -10.86 7.39
C LYS A 471 6.23 -9.67 6.50
N ASP A 472 5.46 -9.87 5.44
CA ASP A 472 5.11 -8.81 4.51
C ASP A 472 3.82 -9.13 3.75
N VAL A 473 3.20 -8.10 3.15
CA VAL A 473 1.99 -8.23 2.36
C VAL A 473 2.00 -7.23 1.19
N ALA A 474 1.54 -7.68 0.02
CA ALA A 474 1.30 -6.82 -1.13
C ALA A 474 0.00 -7.23 -1.83
N THR A 475 -0.67 -6.26 -2.43
CA THR A 475 -1.87 -6.50 -3.25
C THR A 475 -1.60 -6.09 -4.68
N ILE A 476 -2.01 -6.92 -5.63
CA ILE A 476 -2.09 -6.57 -7.05
C ILE A 476 -3.52 -6.78 -7.55
N PRO A 477 -3.97 -6.02 -8.56
CA PRO A 477 -5.23 -6.30 -9.24
C PRO A 477 -5.21 -7.70 -9.87
N GLY A 478 -6.37 -8.36 -9.86
CA GLY A 478 -6.59 -9.63 -10.51
C GLY A 478 -7.95 -9.70 -11.20
N THR A 479 -8.30 -10.87 -11.72
CA THR A 479 -9.60 -11.12 -12.32
C THR A 479 -10.15 -12.44 -11.78
N PRO A 480 -11.32 -12.46 -11.13
CA PRO A 480 -12.23 -11.33 -10.90
C PRO A 480 -11.80 -10.37 -9.77
N ASP A 481 -10.99 -10.85 -8.81
CA ASP A 481 -10.69 -10.13 -7.57
C ASP A 481 -9.21 -9.71 -7.47
N ASP A 482 -8.94 -8.73 -6.59
CA ASP A 482 -7.58 -8.40 -6.18
C ASP A 482 -6.90 -9.58 -5.49
N GLN A 483 -5.60 -9.74 -5.74
CA GLN A 483 -4.79 -10.81 -5.18
C GLN A 483 -3.92 -10.30 -4.03
N VAL A 484 -4.05 -10.92 -2.86
CA VAL A 484 -3.22 -10.61 -1.69
C VAL A 484 -2.10 -11.63 -1.57
N TRP A 485 -0.86 -11.15 -1.66
CA TRP A 485 0.36 -11.93 -1.58
C TRP A 485 1.06 -11.67 -0.25
N MET A 486 1.62 -12.72 0.34
CA MET A 486 2.23 -12.68 1.68
C MET A 486 3.57 -13.40 1.69
N LEU A 487 4.53 -12.82 2.42
CA LEU A 487 5.74 -13.52 2.83
C LEU A 487 5.52 -14.10 4.22
N ILE A 488 5.68 -15.41 4.38
CA ILE A 488 5.39 -16.10 5.64
C ILE A 488 6.59 -16.94 6.06
N GLN A 489 7.17 -16.61 7.21
CA GLN A 489 8.23 -17.41 7.81
C GLN A 489 7.61 -18.68 8.42
N ARG A 490 8.00 -19.83 7.87
CA ARG A 490 7.63 -21.17 8.33
C ARG A 490 8.87 -21.96 8.74
N PRO A 491 8.72 -23.17 9.31
CA PRO A 491 9.87 -24.04 9.63
C PRO A 491 10.73 -24.41 8.41
N CYS A 492 10.15 -24.46 7.21
CA CYS A 492 10.86 -24.75 5.95
C CYS A 492 11.64 -23.55 5.38
N GLY A 493 11.47 -22.35 5.94
CA GLY A 493 12.05 -21.11 5.42
C GLY A 493 10.98 -20.03 5.20
N LEU A 494 11.34 -19.01 4.42
CA LEU A 494 10.41 -17.96 4.02
C LEU A 494 9.62 -18.41 2.78
N CYS A 495 8.30 -18.49 2.91
CA CYS A 495 7.40 -18.91 1.84
C CYS A 495 6.74 -17.70 1.18
N VAL A 496 6.56 -17.79 -0.14
CA VAL A 496 5.66 -16.93 -0.91
C VAL A 496 4.30 -17.60 -0.96
N GLU A 497 3.28 -16.93 -0.43
CA GLU A 497 1.92 -17.44 -0.41
C GLU A 497 0.93 -16.41 -0.91
N ARG A 498 -0.19 -16.88 -1.45
CA ARG A 498 -1.28 -16.03 -1.91
C ARG A 498 -2.55 -16.40 -1.15
N LEU A 499 -3.23 -15.40 -0.60
CA LEU A 499 -4.56 -15.59 -0.04
C LEU A 499 -5.53 -15.97 -1.17
N GLU A 500 -6.33 -17.00 -0.96
CA GLU A 500 -7.35 -17.39 -1.92
C GLU A 500 -8.47 -16.36 -1.99
N SER A 501 -9.17 -16.31 -3.13
CA SER A 501 -10.38 -15.50 -3.25
C SER A 501 -11.42 -15.89 -2.20
N PHE A 502 -12.26 -14.93 -1.81
CA PHE A 502 -13.40 -15.23 -0.97
C PHE A 502 -14.31 -16.23 -1.66
N PHE A 503 -14.63 -17.31 -0.97
CA PHE A 503 -15.35 -18.44 -1.56
C PHE A 503 -16.78 -18.04 -1.93
N ASP A 504 -17.07 -18.06 -3.23
CA ASP A 504 -18.39 -17.76 -3.78
C ASP A 504 -18.75 -18.76 -4.90
N SER A 505 -18.69 -20.06 -4.59
CA SER A 505 -19.00 -21.15 -5.52
C SER A 505 -20.07 -22.09 -4.95
N ASP A 506 -20.85 -22.71 -5.83
CA ASP A 506 -21.75 -23.82 -5.49
C ASP A 506 -21.04 -25.19 -5.48
N SER A 507 -19.74 -25.19 -5.77
CA SER A 507 -18.88 -26.38 -5.74
C SER A 507 -17.89 -26.31 -4.57
N LEU A 508 -17.96 -27.31 -3.67
CA LEU A 508 -16.95 -27.50 -2.62
C LEU A 508 -15.56 -27.82 -3.16
N ALA A 509 -15.44 -28.25 -4.42
CA ALA A 509 -14.13 -28.50 -5.01
C ALA A 509 -13.29 -27.21 -5.06
N ASP A 510 -13.91 -26.04 -5.12
CA ASP A 510 -13.20 -24.75 -5.19
C ASP A 510 -12.84 -24.20 -3.81
N ALA A 511 -13.30 -24.85 -2.74
CA ALA A 511 -13.07 -24.41 -1.37
C ALA A 511 -11.63 -24.67 -0.95
N ASN A 512 -10.88 -23.61 -0.63
CA ASN A 512 -9.59 -23.70 0.02
C ASN A 512 -9.60 -22.91 1.33
N PHE A 513 -9.56 -23.63 2.45
CA PHE A 513 -9.52 -23.07 3.80
C PHE A 513 -8.38 -23.67 4.63
N LEU A 514 -7.28 -24.03 3.96
CA LEU A 514 -6.03 -24.48 4.55
C LEU A 514 -4.93 -23.47 4.22
N ASP A 515 -3.95 -23.32 5.11
CA ASP A 515 -2.80 -22.46 4.87
C ASP A 515 -1.62 -23.24 4.29
N SER A 516 -0.76 -22.58 3.52
CA SER A 516 0.35 -23.22 2.80
C SER A 516 -0.10 -24.43 1.95
N ALA A 517 -1.30 -24.34 1.38
CA ALA A 517 -1.95 -25.49 0.77
C ALA A 517 -1.50 -25.71 -0.68
N LEU A 518 -1.43 -26.98 -1.07
CA LEU A 518 -1.32 -27.42 -2.45
C LEU A 518 -2.51 -28.31 -2.82
N ARG A 519 -2.86 -28.27 -4.10
CA ARG A 519 -4.00 -28.99 -4.67
C ARG A 519 -3.54 -29.95 -5.76
N TYR A 520 -4.15 -31.13 -5.77
CA TYR A 520 -4.05 -32.11 -6.83
C TYR A 520 -5.44 -32.41 -7.36
N ASP A 521 -5.60 -32.41 -8.68
CA ASP A 521 -6.77 -32.95 -9.37
C ASP A 521 -6.28 -33.85 -10.51
N GLY A 522 -6.67 -35.12 -10.49
CA GLY A 522 -6.22 -36.09 -11.47
C GLY A 522 -6.67 -37.52 -11.18
N PRO A 523 -6.04 -38.53 -11.81
CA PRO A 523 -6.34 -39.93 -11.53
C PRO A 523 -6.16 -40.27 -10.05
N PRO A 524 -6.98 -41.17 -9.48
CA PRO A 524 -6.89 -41.55 -8.06
C PRO A 524 -5.48 -42.01 -7.66
N LYS A 525 -4.90 -41.39 -6.63
CA LYS A 525 -3.59 -41.74 -6.07
C LYS A 525 -3.63 -41.78 -4.55
N ALA A 526 -2.83 -42.66 -3.96
CA ALA A 526 -2.64 -42.73 -2.51
C ALA A 526 -1.32 -42.09 -2.06
N ASP A 527 -0.32 -42.03 -2.95
CA ASP A 527 1.01 -41.50 -2.63
C ASP A 527 1.22 -40.17 -3.37
N PHE A 528 1.55 -39.12 -2.62
CA PHE A 528 1.76 -37.75 -3.08
C PHE A 528 3.17 -37.29 -2.71
N PHE A 529 3.77 -36.44 -3.55
CA PHE A 529 5.13 -35.91 -3.41
C PHE A 529 5.14 -34.41 -3.71
N GLY A 530 6.25 -33.72 -3.44
CA GLY A 530 6.40 -32.28 -3.68
C GLY A 530 5.77 -31.41 -2.58
N LEU A 531 5.62 -31.97 -1.38
CA LEU A 531 5.16 -31.26 -0.18
C LEU A 531 6.35 -30.89 0.73
N ASP A 532 7.51 -30.59 0.14
CA ASP A 532 8.76 -30.31 0.87
C ASP A 532 8.59 -29.14 1.86
N HIS A 533 7.76 -28.16 1.51
CA HIS A 533 7.44 -27.02 2.37
C HIS A 533 6.62 -27.41 3.63
N LEU A 534 5.99 -28.58 3.62
CA LEU A 534 5.23 -29.14 4.73
C LEU A 534 5.96 -30.31 5.42
N ALA A 535 7.21 -30.61 5.05
CA ALA A 535 7.96 -31.73 5.57
C ALA A 535 7.99 -31.73 7.12
N GLY A 536 7.60 -32.86 7.72
CA GLY A 536 7.51 -33.04 9.17
C GLY A 536 6.33 -32.34 9.86
N GLN A 537 5.47 -31.63 9.12
CA GLN A 537 4.29 -30.97 9.67
C GLN A 537 3.09 -31.92 9.77
N THR A 538 2.25 -31.67 10.78
CA THR A 538 0.90 -32.24 10.82
C THR A 538 -0.02 -31.39 9.96
N VAL A 539 -0.71 -32.04 9.03
CA VAL A 539 -1.55 -31.40 8.01
C VAL A 539 -2.98 -31.95 8.09
N GLN A 540 -3.90 -31.17 7.55
CA GLN A 540 -5.26 -31.60 7.26
C GLN A 540 -5.42 -31.67 5.74
N ALA A 541 -6.29 -32.56 5.27
CA ALA A 541 -6.61 -32.65 3.86
C ALA A 541 -8.11 -32.70 3.61
N PHE A 542 -8.52 -32.19 2.45
CA PHE A 542 -9.86 -32.37 1.89
C PHE A 542 -9.72 -33.24 0.64
N ALA A 543 -10.19 -34.47 0.72
CA ALA A 543 -10.02 -35.51 -0.29
C ALA A 543 -11.37 -36.04 -0.75
N ASP A 544 -11.68 -35.90 -2.05
CA ASP A 544 -12.93 -36.37 -2.67
C ASP A 544 -14.20 -36.06 -1.84
N GLY A 545 -14.29 -34.84 -1.29
CA GLY A 545 -15.44 -34.36 -0.51
C GLY A 545 -15.43 -34.71 0.98
N SER A 546 -14.37 -35.32 1.49
CA SER A 546 -14.22 -35.70 2.90
C SER A 546 -12.99 -35.07 3.55
N THR A 547 -13.11 -34.71 4.82
CA THR A 547 -11.99 -34.21 5.63
C THR A 547 -11.16 -35.36 6.18
N LEU A 548 -9.84 -35.27 6.04
CA LEU A 548 -8.85 -36.16 6.65
C LEU A 548 -7.99 -35.38 7.63
N ASP A 549 -8.06 -35.77 8.90
CA ASP A 549 -7.35 -35.11 10.00
C ASP A 549 -6.10 -35.87 10.41
N GLY A 550 -5.14 -35.16 11.01
CA GLY A 550 -3.98 -35.76 11.68
C GLY A 550 -3.02 -36.50 10.74
N LEU A 551 -2.96 -36.08 9.47
CA LEU A 551 -1.97 -36.57 8.52
C LEU A 551 -0.61 -35.96 8.83
N THR A 552 0.48 -36.67 8.53
CA THR A 552 1.84 -36.15 8.68
C THR A 552 2.56 -36.28 7.36
N VAL A 553 3.16 -35.18 6.90
CA VAL A 553 4.05 -35.20 5.74
C VAL A 553 5.42 -35.69 6.21
N VAL A 554 5.96 -36.68 5.53
CA VAL A 554 7.26 -37.26 5.86
C VAL A 554 8.38 -36.24 5.56
N ALA A 555 9.56 -36.42 6.17
CA ALA A 555 10.68 -35.50 6.00
C ALA A 555 11.17 -35.34 4.54
N ASP A 556 10.84 -36.29 3.66
CA ASP A 556 11.13 -36.25 2.22
C ASP A 556 10.04 -35.58 1.38
N GLY A 557 9.07 -34.91 2.02
CA GLY A 557 7.97 -34.23 1.32
C GLY A 557 6.90 -35.18 0.78
N SER A 558 6.91 -36.46 1.18
CA SER A 558 5.88 -37.42 0.76
C SER A 558 4.70 -37.51 1.73
N LEU A 559 3.51 -37.76 1.19
CA LEU A 559 2.27 -37.99 1.95
C LEU A 559 1.54 -39.21 1.40
N LYS A 560 1.14 -40.11 2.30
CA LYS A 560 0.37 -41.31 1.95
C LYS A 560 -1.03 -41.30 2.55
N LEU A 561 -2.04 -41.41 1.71
CA LEU A 561 -3.44 -41.59 2.10
C LEU A 561 -3.77 -43.07 2.28
N LYS A 562 -4.74 -43.37 3.15
CA LYS A 562 -5.26 -44.73 3.35
C LYS A 562 -6.04 -45.24 2.14
N HIS A 563 -6.73 -44.34 1.45
CA HIS A 563 -7.50 -44.62 0.25
C HIS A 563 -7.05 -43.66 -0.86
N PRO A 564 -6.92 -44.11 -2.12
CA PRO A 564 -6.61 -43.22 -3.23
C PRO A 564 -7.68 -42.13 -3.38
N ALA A 565 -7.25 -40.91 -3.70
CA ALA A 565 -8.13 -39.76 -3.94
C ALA A 565 -7.87 -39.15 -5.32
N SER A 566 -8.92 -38.67 -5.98
CA SER A 566 -8.85 -38.02 -7.30
C SER A 566 -8.63 -36.52 -7.18
N SER A 567 -9.24 -35.90 -6.18
CA SER A 567 -9.02 -34.51 -5.77
C SER A 567 -8.51 -34.48 -4.35
N LEU A 568 -7.39 -33.77 -4.13
CA LEU A 568 -6.77 -33.61 -2.82
C LEU A 568 -6.33 -32.15 -2.65
N LEU A 569 -6.87 -31.48 -1.63
CA LEU A 569 -6.30 -30.26 -1.09
C LEU A 569 -5.62 -30.61 0.24
N VAL A 570 -4.35 -30.27 0.40
CA VAL A 570 -3.59 -30.54 1.63
C VAL A 570 -2.84 -29.29 2.09
N GLY A 571 -2.86 -29.03 3.40
CA GLY A 571 -2.20 -27.87 3.98
C GLY A 571 -2.32 -27.83 5.51
N LEU A 572 -1.89 -26.71 6.09
CA LEU A 572 -1.91 -26.46 7.52
C LEU A 572 -3.31 -26.02 7.96
N GLN A 573 -3.78 -26.62 9.05
CA GLN A 573 -5.03 -26.23 9.66
C GLN A 573 -4.88 -24.91 10.42
N TYR A 574 -5.88 -24.04 10.30
CA TYR A 574 -6.13 -22.96 11.25
C TYR A 574 -7.57 -23.06 11.78
N VAL A 575 -7.82 -22.55 12.98
CA VAL A 575 -9.15 -22.58 13.62
C VAL A 575 -9.69 -21.15 13.72
N PRO A 576 -10.65 -20.76 12.86
CA PRO A 576 -11.37 -19.51 13.02
C PRO A 576 -12.24 -19.55 14.26
N LYS A 577 -12.35 -18.40 14.93
CA LYS A 577 -13.14 -18.22 16.15
C LYS A 577 -13.89 -16.89 16.13
N LEU A 578 -15.21 -16.96 16.26
CA LEU A 578 -16.08 -15.81 16.47
C LEU A 578 -16.69 -15.91 17.86
N ALA A 579 -16.46 -14.90 18.69
CA ALA A 579 -17.14 -14.75 19.98
C ALA A 579 -17.98 -13.49 19.96
N LEU A 580 -19.29 -13.63 20.07
CA LEU A 580 -20.21 -12.48 20.00
C LEU A 580 -20.16 -11.62 21.26
N ASN A 581 -20.60 -10.38 21.13
CA ASN A 581 -21.02 -9.61 22.29
C ASN A 581 -22.20 -10.28 23.00
N LEU A 582 -22.37 -9.99 24.29
CA LEU A 582 -23.52 -10.53 25.02
C LEU A 582 -24.81 -9.95 24.42
N PRO A 583 -25.86 -10.77 24.25
CA PRO A 583 -27.14 -10.30 23.70
C PRO A 583 -27.83 -9.42 24.74
N GLU A 584 -27.74 -8.10 24.57
CA GLU A 584 -28.27 -7.10 25.49
C GLU A 584 -29.49 -6.40 24.88
N VAL A 585 -30.58 -6.35 25.65
CA VAL A 585 -31.89 -5.88 25.21
C VAL A 585 -32.52 -4.98 26.28
N ASN A 586 -33.30 -4.00 25.82
CA ASN A 586 -34.14 -3.21 26.72
C ASN A 586 -35.53 -3.84 26.79
N THR A 587 -35.97 -4.14 28.00
CA THR A 587 -37.30 -4.68 28.30
C THR A 587 -38.17 -3.63 28.99
N GLN A 588 -39.45 -3.93 29.22
CA GLN A 588 -40.31 -3.05 30.04
C GLN A 588 -39.78 -2.86 31.47
N GLU A 589 -38.99 -3.82 31.98
CA GLU A 589 -38.33 -3.75 33.28
C GLU A 589 -36.93 -3.09 33.22
N GLY A 590 -36.62 -2.41 32.11
CA GLY A 590 -35.33 -1.79 31.86
C GLY A 590 -34.32 -2.70 31.16
N SER A 591 -33.05 -2.34 31.24
CA SER A 591 -31.94 -3.02 30.57
C SER A 591 -31.68 -4.43 31.10
N SER A 592 -31.29 -5.35 30.22
CA SER A 592 -30.81 -6.69 30.57
C SER A 592 -29.36 -6.72 31.05
N VAL A 593 -28.64 -5.60 30.95
CA VAL A 593 -27.21 -5.50 31.28
C VAL A 593 -26.96 -5.92 32.72
N LEU A 594 -25.92 -6.74 32.92
CA LEU A 594 -25.54 -7.33 34.21
C LEU A 594 -26.62 -8.22 34.86
N LYS A 595 -27.72 -8.53 34.17
CA LYS A 595 -28.67 -9.56 34.62
C LYS A 595 -28.20 -10.94 34.16
N THR A 596 -28.41 -11.92 35.03
CA THR A 596 -28.24 -13.33 34.66
C THR A 596 -29.28 -13.68 33.60
N ARG A 597 -28.84 -14.37 32.56
CA ARG A 597 -29.71 -14.87 31.49
C ARG A 597 -29.52 -16.35 31.31
N LYS A 598 -30.55 -17.01 30.82
CA LYS A 598 -30.48 -18.40 30.36
C LYS A 598 -30.78 -18.39 28.88
N ILE A 599 -29.81 -18.78 28.06
CA ILE A 599 -30.07 -18.99 26.64
C ILE A 599 -30.89 -20.27 26.51
N THR A 600 -31.93 -20.24 25.70
CA THR A 600 -32.88 -21.36 25.52
C THR A 600 -32.88 -21.90 24.11
N GLY A 601 -32.30 -21.16 23.15
CA GLY A 601 -32.03 -21.64 21.80
C GLY A 601 -31.21 -20.64 21.00
N VAL A 602 -30.45 -21.14 20.03
CA VAL A 602 -29.80 -20.30 19.02
C VAL A 602 -30.15 -20.81 17.63
N ARG A 603 -30.38 -19.88 16.70
CA ARG A 603 -30.51 -20.18 15.27
C ARG A 603 -29.49 -19.39 14.48
N PHE A 604 -28.95 -20.02 13.44
CA PHE A 604 -27.99 -19.44 12.52
C PHE A 604 -28.59 -19.47 11.12
N ARG A 605 -28.51 -18.37 10.38
CA ARG A 605 -28.70 -18.38 8.94
C ARG A 605 -27.33 -18.42 8.28
N VAL A 606 -27.07 -19.45 7.48
CA VAL A 606 -25.78 -19.67 6.84
C VAL A 606 -25.90 -19.71 5.33
N TYR A 607 -24.84 -19.33 4.63
CA TYR A 607 -24.77 -19.29 3.16
C TYR A 607 -23.49 -19.99 2.69
N ARG A 608 -23.58 -20.77 1.61
CA ARG A 608 -22.46 -21.57 1.05
C ARG A 608 -21.54 -22.16 2.12
N SER A 609 -22.13 -22.85 3.10
CA SER A 609 -21.46 -23.27 4.32
C SER A 609 -21.51 -24.78 4.55
N MET A 610 -20.57 -25.28 5.36
CA MET A 610 -20.56 -26.66 5.88
C MET A 610 -20.76 -26.67 7.40
N SER A 611 -20.61 -27.84 8.02
CA SER A 611 -20.69 -27.99 9.48
C SER A 611 -19.66 -27.12 10.21
N PHE A 612 -20.08 -26.55 11.33
CA PHE A 612 -19.25 -25.79 12.27
C PHE A 612 -19.62 -26.18 13.70
N GLN A 613 -18.85 -25.71 14.67
CA GLN A 613 -19.13 -25.90 16.08
C GLN A 613 -19.60 -24.58 16.70
N ALA A 614 -20.61 -24.65 17.57
CA ALA A 614 -21.05 -23.48 18.33
C ALA A 614 -21.42 -23.87 19.76
N GLY A 615 -21.31 -22.93 20.69
CA GLY A 615 -21.67 -23.15 22.09
C GLY A 615 -21.18 -22.06 23.03
N PHE A 616 -21.02 -22.42 24.29
CA PHE A 616 -20.74 -21.47 25.38
C PHE A 616 -19.57 -21.96 26.23
N GLY A 617 -18.59 -21.08 26.46
CA GLY A 617 -17.38 -21.42 27.21
C GLY A 617 -16.59 -22.51 26.50
N ALA A 618 -16.23 -23.57 27.23
CA ALA A 618 -15.50 -24.72 26.68
C ALA A 618 -16.40 -25.75 25.97
N ASN A 619 -17.73 -25.61 26.07
CA ASN A 619 -18.67 -26.60 25.54
C ASN A 619 -19.17 -26.18 24.15
N LEU A 620 -18.53 -26.71 23.11
CA LEU A 620 -18.93 -26.51 21.72
C LEU A 620 -19.55 -27.79 21.15
N TYR A 621 -20.62 -27.63 20.36
CA TYR A 621 -21.35 -28.73 19.74
C TYR A 621 -21.38 -28.56 18.23
N SER A 622 -21.31 -29.67 17.50
CA SER A 622 -21.45 -29.65 16.04
C SER A 622 -22.86 -29.22 15.64
N ILE A 623 -22.94 -28.21 14.78
CA ILE A 623 -24.19 -27.71 14.21
C ILE A 623 -24.45 -28.43 12.88
N ILE A 624 -25.61 -29.07 12.80
CA ILE A 624 -26.06 -29.87 11.66
C ILE A 624 -27.51 -29.51 11.31
N ASP A 625 -27.90 -29.72 10.05
CA ASP A 625 -29.31 -29.61 9.65
C ASP A 625 -30.12 -30.81 10.15
N ARG A 626 -31.24 -30.52 10.81
CA ARG A 626 -32.18 -31.51 11.36
C ARG A 626 -33.42 -31.72 10.48
N GLN A 627 -33.59 -30.94 9.42
CA GLN A 627 -34.68 -31.12 8.45
C GLN A 627 -34.43 -32.27 7.47
N ILE A 628 -33.22 -32.84 7.46
CA ILE A 628 -32.89 -34.08 6.76
C ILE A 628 -33.63 -35.26 7.42
N ARG A 629 -34.91 -35.43 7.09
CA ARG A 629 -35.75 -36.57 7.47
C ARG A 629 -35.67 -37.63 6.38
N GLY A 630 -34.97 -38.72 6.68
CA GLY A 630 -35.05 -40.04 6.05
C GLY A 630 -35.55 -40.13 4.60
N GLY A 631 -34.61 -40.24 3.66
CA GLY A 631 -34.87 -40.66 2.27
C GLY A 631 -33.66 -40.35 1.38
N SER A 632 -32.96 -41.40 0.93
CA SER A 632 -31.74 -41.38 0.08
C SER A 632 -30.58 -40.49 0.57
N PHE A 633 -29.65 -41.10 1.30
CA PHE A 633 -28.34 -40.55 1.61
C PHE A 633 -27.47 -40.43 0.34
N GLN A 634 -27.49 -39.30 -0.35
CA GLN A 634 -26.35 -38.83 -1.17
C GLN A 634 -26.43 -37.31 -1.38
N THR A 635 -26.35 -36.50 -0.33
CA THR A 635 -25.89 -35.11 -0.47
C THR A 635 -25.02 -34.75 0.73
N ALA A 636 -23.76 -34.38 0.47
CA ALA A 636 -22.90 -33.75 1.45
C ALA A 636 -23.61 -32.48 1.95
N PRO A 637 -23.61 -32.18 3.27
CA PRO A 637 -24.37 -31.07 3.84
C PRO A 637 -23.72 -29.72 3.52
N PHE A 638 -23.71 -29.36 2.24
CA PHE A 638 -23.29 -28.06 1.74
C PHE A 638 -24.52 -27.18 1.56
N TYR A 639 -24.61 -26.14 2.38
CA TYR A 639 -25.78 -25.29 2.50
C TYR A 639 -25.65 -24.07 1.57
N THR A 640 -26.16 -24.15 0.34
CA THR A 640 -25.99 -23.11 -0.70
C THR A 640 -27.00 -21.97 -0.62
N GLU A 641 -28.26 -22.21 -0.26
CA GLU A 641 -29.37 -21.26 -0.46
C GLU A 641 -29.87 -20.52 0.81
N GLY A 642 -28.99 -20.25 1.79
CA GLY A 642 -29.40 -19.51 2.99
C GLY A 642 -30.16 -20.40 3.99
N THR A 643 -29.53 -21.46 4.50
CA THR A 643 -30.16 -22.45 5.37
C THR A 643 -30.18 -22.00 6.83
N ASP A 644 -31.30 -22.28 7.51
CA ASP A 644 -31.46 -22.02 8.95
C ASP A 644 -31.07 -23.27 9.76
N LEU A 645 -30.00 -23.15 10.55
CA LEU A 645 -29.49 -24.21 11.42
C LEU A 645 -29.80 -23.90 12.89
N HIS A 646 -29.93 -24.95 13.71
CA HIS A 646 -30.38 -24.81 15.09
C HIS A 646 -29.44 -25.47 16.10
N MET A 647 -29.17 -24.76 17.19
CA MET A 647 -28.49 -25.28 18.38
C MET A 647 -29.50 -25.43 19.53
N GLU A 648 -29.72 -26.67 19.97
CA GLU A 648 -30.61 -27.02 21.09
C GLU A 648 -29.94 -26.93 22.46
N THR A 649 -28.64 -27.24 22.52
CA THR A 649 -27.87 -27.25 23.76
C THR A 649 -27.53 -25.82 24.17
N CYS A 650 -28.11 -25.39 25.28
CA CYS A 650 -27.97 -24.03 25.75
C CYS A 650 -27.30 -23.97 27.12
N ALA A 651 -26.60 -22.86 27.37
CA ALA A 651 -25.97 -22.61 28.66
C ALA A 651 -27.01 -22.61 29.80
N GLY A 652 -26.57 -22.98 31.01
CA GLY A 652 -27.31 -22.69 32.23
C GLY A 652 -27.45 -21.18 32.45
N TRP A 653 -27.97 -20.79 33.62
CA TRP A 653 -27.99 -19.39 34.02
C TRP A 653 -26.56 -18.84 34.10
N THR A 654 -26.24 -17.86 33.27
CA THR A 654 -24.93 -17.19 33.22
C THR A 654 -25.11 -15.72 32.88
N ASP A 655 -24.18 -14.88 33.31
CA ASP A 655 -24.15 -13.44 33.05
C ASP A 655 -23.00 -13.03 32.13
N THR A 656 -22.06 -13.92 31.84
CA THR A 656 -20.72 -13.54 31.34
C THR A 656 -20.22 -14.36 30.15
N THR A 657 -20.90 -15.45 29.77
CA THR A 657 -20.37 -16.36 28.73
C THR A 657 -20.94 -16.03 27.34
N PRO A 658 -20.13 -15.55 26.38
CA PRO A 658 -20.58 -15.26 25.01
C PRO A 658 -20.82 -16.54 24.20
N LEU A 659 -21.70 -16.44 23.20
CA LEU A 659 -21.82 -17.46 22.15
C LEU A 659 -20.53 -17.48 21.33
N THR A 660 -19.91 -18.65 21.24
CA THR A 660 -18.67 -18.88 20.51
C THR A 660 -18.93 -19.84 19.34
N ILE A 661 -18.31 -19.55 18.20
CA ILE A 661 -18.39 -20.34 16.97
C ILE A 661 -16.98 -20.63 16.50
N GLU A 662 -16.72 -21.90 16.15
CA GLU A 662 -15.43 -22.37 15.63
C GLU A 662 -15.62 -23.30 14.43
N VAL A 663 -14.64 -23.32 13.53
CA VAL A 663 -14.59 -24.30 12.42
C VAL A 663 -13.28 -25.06 12.50
N ARG A 664 -13.34 -26.38 12.52
CA ARG A 664 -12.12 -27.23 12.55
C ARG A 664 -11.90 -27.97 11.24
N THR A 665 -12.89 -28.04 10.38
CA THR A 665 -12.80 -28.64 9.05
C THR A 665 -12.25 -27.63 8.04
N PRO A 666 -11.68 -28.08 6.90
CA PRO A 666 -11.16 -27.23 5.83
C PRO A 666 -12.28 -26.74 4.91
N THR A 667 -13.43 -26.39 5.47
CA THR A 667 -14.67 -26.13 4.73
C THR A 667 -15.19 -24.70 4.97
N PRO A 668 -16.00 -24.15 4.04
CA PRO A 668 -16.50 -22.78 4.15
C PRO A 668 -17.46 -22.60 5.32
N LEU A 669 -17.49 -21.38 5.85
CA LEU A 669 -18.50 -20.90 6.77
C LEU A 669 -18.76 -19.42 6.49
N THR A 670 -20.01 -19.09 6.19
CA THR A 670 -20.54 -17.74 6.08
C THR A 670 -21.85 -17.67 6.87
N ILE A 671 -21.88 -16.81 7.89
CA ILE A 671 -23.04 -16.58 8.75
C ILE A 671 -23.65 -15.23 8.37
N LEU A 672 -24.93 -15.25 7.99
CA LEU A 672 -25.69 -14.07 7.62
C LEU A 672 -26.44 -13.45 8.82
N SER A 673 -26.92 -14.28 9.74
CA SER A 673 -27.59 -13.78 10.95
C SER A 673 -27.63 -14.82 12.06
N ILE A 674 -27.76 -14.34 13.29
CA ILE A 674 -27.82 -15.16 14.50
C ILE A 674 -29.00 -14.68 15.35
N LEU A 675 -29.92 -15.58 15.68
CA LEU A 675 -31.03 -15.32 16.59
C LEU A 675 -30.79 -16.06 17.90
N THR A 676 -30.75 -15.32 19.00
CA THR A 676 -30.62 -15.88 20.37
C THR A 676 -31.94 -15.73 21.10
N ALA A 677 -32.51 -16.84 21.56
CA ALA A 677 -33.63 -16.87 22.49
C ALA A 677 -33.12 -17.01 23.92
N MET A 678 -33.60 -16.18 24.84
CA MET A 678 -33.15 -16.17 26.22
C MET A 678 -34.24 -15.80 27.22
N ASP A 679 -34.14 -16.35 28.43
CA ASP A 679 -34.88 -15.89 29.61
C ASP A 679 -33.97 -15.01 30.45
N ILE A 680 -34.49 -13.91 30.98
CA ILE A 680 -33.74 -12.96 31.81
C ILE A 680 -34.24 -13.11 33.25
N ALA A 681 -33.32 -13.26 34.20
CA ALA A 681 -33.66 -13.39 35.61
C ALA A 681 -34.19 -12.05 36.16
N PRO A 682 -35.18 -12.08 37.07
CA PRO A 682 -35.53 -10.91 37.87
C PRO A 682 -34.31 -10.44 38.66
N PHE A 683 -34.13 -9.11 38.79
CA PHE A 683 -33.03 -8.57 39.58
C PHE A 683 -33.20 -8.97 41.06
N SER A 684 -32.30 -9.81 41.57
CA SER A 684 -32.41 -10.39 42.92
C SER A 684 -31.50 -9.74 43.97
N GLY A 685 -30.68 -8.75 43.58
CA GLY A 685 -29.78 -8.01 44.49
C GLY A 685 -28.67 -8.83 45.15
N LYS A 686 -28.66 -10.16 44.99
CA LYS A 686 -27.58 -11.05 45.41
C LYS A 686 -26.69 -11.29 44.20
N GLY A 687 -25.48 -10.74 44.21
CA GLY A 687 -24.43 -11.14 43.27
C GLY A 687 -24.30 -12.66 43.31
N GLY A 688 -24.22 -13.29 42.14
CA GLY A 688 -24.20 -14.74 42.02
C GLY A 688 -23.08 -15.38 42.84
N ASN A 689 -23.38 -16.54 43.44
CA ASN A 689 -22.37 -17.46 43.97
C ASN A 689 -21.59 -18.12 42.83
#